data_AF-A0A5D2FFJ6-F1
#
_entry.id   AF-A0A5D2FFJ6-F1
#
_cell.length_a   1.000
_cell.length_b   1.000
_cell.length_c   1.000
_cell.angle_alpha   90.00
_cell.angle_beta   90.00
_cell.angle_gamma   90.00
#
_symmetry.space_group_name_H-M   'P 1'
#
loop_
_entity.id
_entity.type
_entity.pdbx_description
1 polymer ?
#
loop_
_entity_poly.entity_id
_entity_poly.type
_entity_poly.pdbx_seq_one_letter_code
_entity_poly.pdbx_strand_id
1 'polypeptide(L)'
;MSIPKELEQVMKLRGGSVLGKKTILKSDHFPGCQNKRLSPQIDGAPNYRQADSLRVHGVAIPTIVGIHNVLKHIGAQKGGKAHVLWINLREEPVVYINGRPFVLRDVERPFSNLEYTGINRDRVEQMEARLKEDILLEAARYGNKILVTDELPDGQMVDQWERVSCDSVKTPLEVYEELQVEGYLVDYERVPITDEKSPKELDFDIVVNKISQADISTEVVFNCQMGRGRTTTGMVIATLAYLNRIGASGIPRNDSIGRVSDYASNVTDNLPNSEDAIRRGEYAVIRSLIRVLEGGVEGKRQVDKVIDKCASMQNLREAIATYRNSILRQPDEMKREAALSFFVEYLERYYFLICFAVYIHSERAALRSISSGNTSFADWMKARPELYSIIRRLLRRDPMGALGYASLKPSLTKSVESADRRPHEVGLVAAMRSGEVLGSQTVLKSDHCPGCQNVSLPERVEGAPNFREVPGFPVFGVANPTIDGIRSVLQRIGSSKGGRPVFWHNMREEPVVYINGKPFVLREVERPYKNMLEYSGIDRERVERMEARLKEDILREAESYEGAIMVIHETKDGQIFDAWEHVNSDSIQTPLEVFKSLEGDGFPIKYARVPITDGKAPKSSDFDRLAANIASASKDTAFVFNCQMGRGRTTTGTVIACLVKLRIDYGRPIKVLPGDVNHEQADGSSSSGEESGSDATRLTSSTVKVRTKNEQGRAFGIDDILLLWKITRLFENGVECREVLDAIIDRCSALQNIRQAVLHYRKVFNQQHIEPRVRRVALNRGAEYLERYFRLIAFAAYLGSEAFDSFCRQGECKMSFKNWLHQRPEVQAMKWSIRLRPGRFFTVPEELRAPHELQHGDAVMEAIVKTRNGSVLGKGSILKMYFFPGQRTSSHIQIHGAPHVFKVDGYPVYSMATPTITGAKEMLAFLGARSIAGVAGQKVVVTDLREEAVVYINGTPFVLRELNKPVNTLKHVGITGPVVEHMEARLKEDILSEVRQSGGRMLLHREEFSPSSNQSSVVGYWENIFTDDVKTAAELYAALKDEGYNIEYRRIPLTREREALASDVDEIQNCQDDSSGCYLYVSHTGFGGVAYAMAIICCRLDAEVNFGTSNAQSLGDAHLHSTSEENLPSWTSEEKARRMGDYRDILSLTRVLMHGPKSKANVDTIIERCAGAGHLRDDILHYSKELEKVPSNDDENRAYIMDMGVKAMRRYFFLITFRSYLYSTSPIKMKFTTWMDARPELGHLCNNLRIDK
;
A
#
# COMPACT_ATOMS: atom_id res chain seq x y z
N MET A 1 25.92 52.16 6.88
CA MET A 1 26.14 50.95 6.04
C MET A 1 25.09 50.96 4.94
N SER A 2 25.50 50.93 3.67
CA SER A 2 24.56 51.04 2.54
C SER A 2 23.84 49.71 2.32
N ILE A 3 22.52 49.72 2.41
CA ILE A 3 21.69 48.65 1.86
C ILE A 3 21.45 49.03 0.40
N PRO A 4 22.16 48.38 -0.54
CA PRO A 4 21.41 47.60 -1.54
C PRO A 4 22.21 46.36 -1.99
N LYS A 5 21.90 45.20 -1.40
CA LYS A 5 21.96 43.96 -2.19
C LYS A 5 20.62 43.86 -2.92
N GLU A 6 20.63 43.50 -4.19
CA GLU A 6 19.38 43.19 -4.92
C GLU A 6 18.53 42.24 -4.05
N LEU A 7 17.23 42.50 -3.93
CA LEU A 7 16.32 41.75 -3.05
C LEU A 7 16.42 40.22 -3.27
N GLU A 8 16.60 39.82 -4.53
CA GLU A 8 16.86 38.43 -4.91
C GLU A 8 18.12 37.84 -4.26
N GLN A 9 19.19 38.62 -4.09
CA GLN A 9 20.42 38.15 -3.45
C GLN A 9 20.19 37.87 -1.97
N VAL A 10 19.33 38.64 -1.28
CA VAL A 10 18.97 38.36 0.12
C VAL A 10 18.30 36.99 0.22
N MET A 11 17.32 36.72 -0.65
CA MET A 11 16.61 35.44 -0.71
C MET A 11 17.53 34.26 -1.06
N LYS A 12 18.49 34.47 -1.98
CA LYS A 12 19.50 33.46 -2.37
C LYS A 12 20.51 33.16 -1.24
N LEU A 13 20.80 34.14 -0.39
CA LEU A 13 21.76 34.04 0.74
C LEU A 13 21.11 33.61 2.07
N ARG A 14 19.81 33.29 2.09
CA ARG A 14 19.13 32.75 3.27
C ARG A 14 19.76 31.44 3.72
N GLY A 15 20.15 31.40 4.99
CA GLY A 15 20.84 30.26 5.60
C GLY A 15 20.21 29.80 6.92
N GLY A 16 18.98 30.25 7.22
CA GLY A 16 18.24 29.82 8.40
C GLY A 16 17.83 28.34 8.33
N SER A 17 17.48 27.77 9.47
CA SER A 17 17.07 26.36 9.57
C SER A 17 15.69 26.07 8.98
N VAL A 18 14.79 27.05 9.06
CA VAL A 18 13.44 27.07 8.51
C VAL A 18 13.36 28.15 7.42
N LEU A 19 13.83 29.38 7.72
CA LEU A 19 13.99 30.47 6.75
C LEU A 19 15.26 30.30 5.91
N GLY A 20 15.26 29.23 5.10
CA GLY A 20 16.39 28.84 4.24
C GLY A 20 16.29 29.37 2.81
N LYS A 21 17.21 28.90 1.96
CA LYS A 21 17.19 29.15 0.52
C LYS A 21 15.83 28.83 -0.11
N LYS A 22 15.49 29.55 -1.19
CA LYS A 22 14.24 29.40 -1.95
C LYS A 22 12.96 29.61 -1.11
N THR A 23 13.02 30.40 -0.04
CA THR A 23 11.84 30.71 0.78
C THR A 23 11.61 32.21 0.96
N ILE A 24 10.34 32.56 1.18
CA ILE A 24 9.87 33.92 1.48
C ILE A 24 9.00 33.93 2.74
N LEU A 25 8.95 35.09 3.41
CA LEU A 25 7.99 35.38 4.48
C LEU A 25 6.86 36.20 3.88
N LYS A 26 5.78 35.52 3.48
CA LYS A 26 4.63 36.17 2.87
C LYS A 26 3.67 36.64 3.95
N SER A 27 3.11 37.86 3.84
CA SER A 27 2.01 38.25 4.71
C SER A 27 0.81 37.35 4.49
N ASP A 28 0.32 36.82 5.59
CA ASP A 28 -0.77 35.85 5.59
C ASP A 28 -2.14 36.54 5.69
N HIS A 29 -2.14 37.82 6.05
CA HIS A 29 -3.29 38.72 6.03
C HIS A 29 -3.24 39.61 4.77
N PHE A 30 -3.82 39.13 3.66
CA PHE A 30 -3.78 39.76 2.34
C PHE A 30 -5.19 40.23 1.88
N PRO A 31 -5.32 41.16 0.93
CA PRO A 31 -6.61 41.75 0.55
C PRO A 31 -7.71 40.73 0.19
N GLY A 32 -7.34 39.61 -0.45
CA GLY A 32 -8.25 38.52 -0.80
C GLY A 32 -8.72 37.64 0.36
N CYS A 33 -8.21 37.85 1.59
CA CYS A 33 -8.55 37.01 2.74
C CYS A 33 -9.93 37.32 3.34
N GLN A 34 -10.57 38.45 3.00
CA GLN A 34 -11.82 38.89 3.61
C GLN A 34 -13.03 38.75 2.67
N ASN A 35 -14.02 37.96 3.10
CA ASN A 35 -15.35 37.87 2.51
C ASN A 35 -16.27 38.91 3.16
N LYS A 36 -16.50 40.03 2.46
CA LYS A 36 -17.30 41.17 2.93
C LYS A 36 -18.78 40.85 3.18
N ARG A 37 -19.27 39.66 2.76
CA ARG A 37 -20.65 39.22 2.97
C ARG A 37 -20.89 38.59 4.35
N LEU A 38 -19.83 38.28 5.09
CA LEU A 38 -19.95 37.75 6.43
C LEU A 38 -20.16 38.87 7.45
N SER A 39 -21.00 38.59 8.45
CA SER A 39 -21.29 39.47 9.57
C SER A 39 -21.34 38.66 10.87
N PRO A 40 -20.83 39.18 12.00
CA PRO A 40 -20.25 40.52 12.17
C PRO A 40 -18.86 40.66 11.54
N GLN A 41 -18.49 41.89 11.15
CA GLN A 41 -17.11 42.21 10.75
C GLN A 41 -16.33 42.66 11.98
N ILE A 42 -15.29 41.92 12.33
CA ILE A 42 -14.42 42.22 13.46
C ILE A 42 -13.08 42.72 12.91
N ASP A 43 -12.66 43.91 13.33
CA ASP A 43 -11.41 44.51 12.86
C ASP A 43 -10.19 43.64 13.21
N GLY A 44 -9.32 43.41 12.22
CA GLY A 44 -8.19 42.50 12.32
C GLY A 44 -8.52 41.00 12.34
N ALA A 45 -9.80 40.60 12.28
CA ALA A 45 -10.25 39.20 12.34
C ALA A 45 -11.15 38.84 11.14
N PRO A 46 -10.55 38.60 9.96
CA PRO A 46 -11.31 38.33 8.74
C PRO A 46 -12.16 37.06 8.84
N ASN A 47 -13.31 37.05 8.15
CA ASN A 47 -14.22 35.91 8.04
C ASN A 47 -14.71 35.30 9.36
N TYR A 48 -14.73 36.10 10.44
CA TYR A 48 -15.36 35.70 11.69
C TYR A 48 -16.84 35.37 11.46
N ARG A 49 -17.29 34.26 12.04
CA ARG A 49 -18.68 33.79 12.00
C ARG A 49 -18.96 32.77 13.09
N GLN A 50 -20.23 32.61 13.42
CA GLN A 50 -20.76 31.60 14.33
C GLN A 50 -21.57 30.56 13.54
N ALA A 51 -21.55 29.30 13.98
CA ALA A 51 -22.41 28.24 13.44
C ALA A 51 -23.85 28.40 13.97
N ASP A 52 -24.68 29.13 13.23
CA ASP A 52 -25.99 29.61 13.68
C ASP A 52 -25.91 30.27 15.07
N SER A 53 -26.58 29.67 16.07
CA SER A 53 -26.64 30.07 17.48
C SER A 53 -25.89 29.09 18.40
N LEU A 54 -25.02 28.25 17.84
CA LEU A 54 -24.22 27.28 18.58
C LEU A 54 -22.90 27.89 19.05
N ARG A 55 -22.26 27.27 20.05
CA ARG A 55 -21.00 27.73 20.66
C ARG A 55 -19.75 27.46 19.83
N VAL A 56 -19.88 27.47 18.51
CA VAL A 56 -18.82 27.09 17.57
C VAL A 56 -18.61 28.23 16.58
N HIS A 57 -17.39 28.71 16.51
CA HIS A 57 -17.00 29.89 15.75
C HIS A 57 -15.88 29.56 14.76
N GLY A 58 -15.81 30.31 13.68
CA GLY A 58 -14.76 30.20 12.67
C GLY A 58 -14.23 31.56 12.27
N VAL A 59 -12.93 31.66 12.09
CA VAL A 59 -12.24 32.90 11.66
C VAL A 59 -11.09 32.56 10.70
N ALA A 60 -10.74 33.48 9.80
CA ALA A 60 -9.48 33.42 9.06
C ALA A 60 -8.30 33.80 9.98
N ILE A 61 -7.07 33.78 9.47
CA ILE A 61 -5.91 34.16 10.28
C ILE A 61 -6.08 35.62 10.79
N PRO A 62 -6.20 35.85 12.11
CA PRO A 62 -6.36 37.19 12.65
C PRO A 62 -5.00 37.87 12.87
N THR A 63 -4.99 39.18 13.01
CA THR A 63 -3.88 39.92 13.65
C THR A 63 -3.97 39.74 15.18
N ILE A 64 -2.93 40.11 15.93
CA ILE A 64 -2.99 40.08 17.41
C ILE A 64 -4.15 40.94 17.92
N VAL A 65 -4.32 42.14 17.36
CA VAL A 65 -5.47 43.03 17.66
C VAL A 65 -6.81 42.36 17.32
N GLY A 66 -6.87 41.64 16.20
CA GLY A 66 -8.04 40.85 15.81
C GLY A 66 -8.40 39.77 16.83
N ILE A 67 -7.41 39.08 17.41
CA ILE A 67 -7.62 38.07 18.46
C ILE A 67 -8.27 38.73 19.68
N HIS A 68 -7.73 39.85 20.16
CA HIS A 68 -8.35 40.61 21.27
C HIS A 68 -9.80 40.98 20.96
N ASN A 69 -10.06 41.48 19.76
CA ASN A 69 -11.39 41.91 19.35
C ASN A 69 -12.39 40.73 19.31
N VAL A 70 -11.96 39.56 18.84
CA VAL A 70 -12.78 38.33 18.85
C VAL A 70 -13.07 37.88 20.28
N LEU A 71 -12.04 37.81 21.15
CA LEU A 71 -12.23 37.41 22.54
C LEU A 71 -13.16 38.38 23.28
N LYS A 72 -13.04 39.68 23.02
CA LYS A 72 -13.94 40.71 23.57
C LYS A 72 -15.38 40.55 23.05
N HIS A 73 -15.55 40.23 21.77
CA HIS A 73 -16.86 40.00 21.17
C HIS A 73 -17.57 38.78 21.78
N ILE A 74 -16.82 37.71 22.03
CA ILE A 74 -17.35 36.48 22.66
C ILE A 74 -17.62 36.65 24.17
N GLY A 75 -16.96 37.63 24.82
CA GLY A 75 -17.10 37.87 26.25
C GLY A 75 -16.05 37.17 27.12
N ALA A 76 -14.89 36.85 26.52
CA ALA A 76 -13.73 36.20 27.15
C ALA A 76 -12.62 37.18 27.55
N GLN A 77 -12.89 38.49 27.53
CA GLN A 77 -11.97 39.50 28.07
C GLN A 77 -11.75 39.34 29.58
N LYS A 78 -10.77 40.08 30.13
CA LYS A 78 -10.53 40.17 31.57
C LYS A 78 -11.81 40.53 32.34
N GLY A 79 -12.23 39.67 33.27
CA GLY A 79 -13.48 39.79 34.02
C GLY A 79 -14.74 39.34 33.27
N GLY A 80 -14.58 38.77 32.07
CA GLY A 80 -15.63 38.14 31.29
C GLY A 80 -16.11 36.81 31.89
N LYS A 81 -17.19 36.25 31.33
CA LYS A 81 -17.82 35.01 31.82
C LYS A 81 -17.69 33.84 30.85
N ALA A 82 -17.26 34.08 29.61
CA ALA A 82 -17.12 33.04 28.60
C ALA A 82 -15.67 32.54 28.57
N HIS A 83 -15.50 31.21 28.56
CA HIS A 83 -14.21 30.58 28.30
C HIS A 83 -14.13 30.23 26.82
N VAL A 84 -12.97 30.44 26.20
CA VAL A 84 -12.73 30.14 24.79
C VAL A 84 -11.69 29.03 24.64
N LEU A 85 -11.99 28.01 23.84
CA LEU A 85 -10.99 27.08 23.32
C LEU A 85 -10.67 27.47 21.87
N TRP A 86 -9.48 28.01 21.64
CA TRP A 86 -9.01 28.43 20.33
C TRP A 86 -8.17 27.33 19.67
N ILE A 87 -8.68 26.78 18.56
CA ILE A 87 -8.05 25.68 17.82
C ILE A 87 -7.54 26.20 16.46
N ASN A 88 -6.22 26.25 16.31
CA ASN A 88 -5.57 26.58 15.05
C ASN A 88 -5.32 25.30 14.22
N LEU A 89 -5.91 25.23 13.03
CA LEU A 89 -5.89 24.05 12.16
C LEU A 89 -4.73 24.01 11.14
N ARG A 90 -3.75 24.91 11.27
CA ARG A 90 -2.68 25.06 10.26
C ARG A 90 -1.51 24.12 10.46
N GLU A 91 -1.03 23.52 9.37
CA GLU A 91 0.25 22.80 9.36
C GLU A 91 1.43 23.68 8.95
N GLU A 92 1.17 24.83 8.35
CA GLU A 92 2.20 25.76 7.93
C GLU A 92 2.75 26.52 9.15
N PRO A 93 4.07 26.71 9.30
CA PRO A 93 4.63 27.52 10.38
C PRO A 93 4.24 28.99 10.17
N VAL A 94 3.67 29.60 11.22
CA VAL A 94 3.24 31.00 11.25
C VAL A 94 4.06 31.77 12.28
N VAL A 95 4.33 33.04 11.99
CA VAL A 95 4.96 33.97 12.94
C VAL A 95 4.25 35.33 12.87
N TYR A 96 4.14 36.01 14.00
CA TYR A 96 3.65 37.38 14.07
C TYR A 96 4.81 38.35 14.09
N ILE A 97 4.80 39.34 13.19
CA ILE A 97 5.79 40.44 13.17
C ILE A 97 5.00 41.74 13.31
N ASN A 98 5.30 42.54 14.33
CA ASN A 98 4.59 43.78 14.66
C ASN A 98 3.06 43.57 14.74
N GLY A 99 2.62 42.43 15.28
CA GLY A 99 1.21 42.07 15.40
C GLY A 99 0.52 41.56 14.13
N ARG A 100 1.21 41.54 12.98
CA ARG A 100 0.71 40.99 11.70
C ARG A 100 1.19 39.56 11.49
N PRO A 101 0.35 38.63 10.99
CA PRO A 101 0.76 37.26 10.71
C PRO A 101 1.51 37.13 9.37
N PHE A 102 2.57 36.33 9.38
CA PHE A 102 3.39 35.95 8.23
C PHE A 102 3.56 34.43 8.17
N VAL A 103 3.66 33.89 6.96
CA VAL A 103 3.80 32.46 6.68
C VAL A 103 4.97 32.21 5.74
N LEU A 104 5.66 31.08 5.94
CA LEU A 104 6.73 30.62 5.07
C LEU A 104 6.17 30.09 3.72
N ARG A 105 6.76 30.53 2.60
CA ARG A 105 6.40 30.05 1.24
C ARG A 105 7.63 29.72 0.41
N ASP A 106 7.44 28.89 -0.61
CA ASP A 106 8.43 28.69 -1.66
C ASP A 106 8.46 29.90 -2.59
N VAL A 107 9.65 30.39 -2.95
CA VAL A 107 9.80 31.55 -3.85
C VAL A 107 9.29 31.27 -5.26
N GLU A 108 9.39 30.03 -5.75
CA GLU A 108 8.92 29.62 -7.08
C GLU A 108 7.41 29.39 -7.10
N ARG A 109 6.79 29.19 -5.92
CA ARG A 109 5.35 28.94 -5.75
C ARG A 109 4.78 29.72 -4.56
N PRO A 110 4.81 31.07 -4.61
CA PRO A 110 4.46 31.92 -3.47
C PRO A 110 2.99 31.80 -3.02
N PHE A 111 2.11 31.35 -3.91
CA PHE A 111 0.68 31.15 -3.64
C PHE A 111 0.34 29.74 -3.13
N SER A 112 1.27 28.78 -3.18
CA SER A 112 1.05 27.40 -2.73
C SER A 112 1.47 27.21 -1.28
N ASN A 113 0.70 26.45 -0.49
CA ASN A 113 1.09 26.07 0.87
C ASN A 113 2.27 25.08 0.83
N LEU A 114 3.16 25.18 1.82
CA LEU A 114 4.13 24.12 2.08
C LEU A 114 3.39 22.96 2.75
N GLU A 115 3.46 21.77 2.15
CA GLU A 115 2.72 20.61 2.63
C GLU A 115 3.60 19.69 3.48
N TYR A 116 3.19 19.46 4.73
CA TYR A 116 3.87 18.57 5.68
C TYR A 116 2.89 17.52 6.22
N THR A 117 2.13 16.90 5.32
CA THR A 117 0.98 16.04 5.64
C THR A 117 1.26 15.08 6.80
N GLY A 118 0.49 15.22 7.89
CA GLY A 118 0.57 14.39 9.09
C GLY A 118 1.47 14.95 10.21
N ILE A 119 2.12 16.11 10.02
CA ILE A 119 2.91 16.75 11.07
C ILE A 119 2.07 16.99 12.33
N ASN A 120 2.67 16.89 13.52
CA ASN A 120 1.96 17.08 14.79
C ASN A 120 2.22 18.48 15.36
N ARG A 121 1.48 18.82 16.42
CA ARG A 121 1.63 20.08 17.16
C ARG A 121 3.08 20.41 17.52
N ASP A 122 3.74 19.53 18.28
CA ASP A 122 5.07 19.80 18.84
C ASP A 122 6.08 20.17 17.75
N ARG A 123 6.02 19.50 16.59
CA ARG A 123 6.94 19.75 15.48
C ARG A 123 6.65 21.06 14.75
N VAL A 124 5.37 21.40 14.55
CA VAL A 124 5.01 22.69 13.95
C VAL A 124 5.45 23.83 14.87
N GLU A 125 5.18 23.74 16.18
CA GLU A 125 5.58 24.76 17.15
C GLU A 125 7.12 24.87 17.26
N GLN A 126 7.85 23.75 17.20
CA GLN A 126 9.32 23.76 17.10
C GLN A 126 9.83 24.43 15.81
N MET A 127 9.13 24.26 14.69
CA MET A 127 9.46 24.97 13.45
C MET A 127 9.17 26.47 13.57
N GLU A 128 8.08 26.87 14.23
CA GLU A 128 7.73 28.27 14.48
C GLU A 128 8.76 28.96 15.40
N ALA A 129 9.22 28.28 16.45
CA ALA A 129 10.29 28.79 17.32
C ALA A 129 11.61 29.00 16.56
N ARG A 130 12.04 28.02 15.77
CA ARG A 130 13.24 28.15 14.92
C ARG A 130 13.08 29.21 13.82
N LEU A 131 11.86 29.37 13.28
CA LEU A 131 11.57 30.43 12.32
C LEU A 131 11.73 31.82 12.95
N LYS A 132 11.26 32.02 14.19
CA LYS A 132 11.50 33.24 14.96
C LYS A 132 12.99 33.50 15.16
N GLU A 133 13.77 32.49 15.55
CA GLU A 133 15.23 32.61 15.67
C GLU A 133 15.89 33.00 14.34
N ASP A 134 15.55 32.33 13.24
CA ASP A 134 16.10 32.63 11.92
C ASP A 134 15.80 34.07 11.48
N ILE A 135 14.59 34.57 11.78
CA ILE A 135 14.18 35.96 11.51
C ILE A 135 15.05 36.95 12.27
N LEU A 136 15.27 36.71 13.57
CA LEU A 136 16.08 37.59 14.41
C LEU A 136 17.56 37.59 13.96
N LEU A 137 18.11 36.42 13.61
CA LEU A 137 19.47 36.27 13.09
C LEU A 137 19.64 36.92 11.71
N GLU A 138 18.65 36.80 10.81
CA GLU A 138 18.65 37.53 9.54
C GLU A 138 18.53 39.03 9.77
N ALA A 139 17.63 39.48 10.64
CA ALA A 139 17.43 40.89 10.91
C ALA A 139 18.68 41.56 11.49
N ALA A 140 19.41 40.88 12.38
CA ALA A 140 20.67 41.38 12.92
C ALA A 140 21.72 41.65 11.82
N ARG A 141 21.73 40.84 10.75
CA ARG A 141 22.63 41.03 9.58
C ARG A 141 22.23 42.23 8.70
N TYR A 142 20.98 42.68 8.77
CA TYR A 142 20.43 43.75 7.93
C TYR A 142 19.94 44.96 8.73
N GLY A 143 20.56 45.23 9.89
CA GLY A 143 20.28 46.43 10.69
C GLY A 143 18.89 46.40 11.36
N ASN A 144 18.54 45.26 11.95
CA ASN A 144 17.26 44.98 12.61
C ASN A 144 16.05 45.09 11.66
N LYS A 145 16.25 44.69 10.40
CA LYS A 145 15.19 44.62 9.40
C LYS A 145 15.14 43.25 8.76
N ILE A 146 13.94 42.73 8.56
CA ILE A 146 13.68 41.46 7.86
C ILE A 146 12.97 41.74 6.55
N LEU A 147 13.29 40.97 5.51
CA LEU A 147 12.59 41.06 4.23
C LEU A 147 11.33 40.20 4.24
N VAL A 148 10.18 40.86 4.09
CA VAL A 148 8.85 40.23 3.98
C VAL A 148 8.22 40.57 2.63
N THR A 149 7.27 39.74 2.20
CA THR A 149 6.59 39.90 0.91
C THR A 149 5.09 40.08 1.15
N ASP A 150 4.53 41.19 0.70
CA ASP A 150 3.08 41.43 0.69
C ASP A 150 2.46 41.08 -0.66
N GLU A 151 1.18 40.73 -0.65
CA GLU A 151 0.37 40.50 -1.85
C GLU A 151 -0.59 41.68 -2.02
N LEU A 152 -0.48 42.37 -3.16
CA LEU A 152 -1.38 43.46 -3.53
C LEU A 152 -2.73 42.93 -4.05
N PRO A 153 -3.79 43.77 -4.10
CA PRO A 153 -5.11 43.35 -4.59
C PRO A 153 -5.16 42.79 -6.02
N ASP A 154 -4.16 43.12 -6.85
CA ASP A 154 -3.99 42.60 -8.21
C ASP A 154 -3.21 41.27 -8.28
N GLY A 155 -2.79 40.75 -7.13
CA GLY A 155 -1.99 39.53 -7.00
C GLY A 155 -0.49 39.74 -7.17
N GLN A 156 -0.01 40.98 -7.32
CA GLN A 156 1.41 41.27 -7.40
C GLN A 156 2.08 41.06 -6.03
N MET A 157 3.25 40.40 -6.04
CA MET A 157 4.09 40.22 -4.85
C MET A 157 5.06 41.39 -4.72
N VAL A 158 5.09 42.01 -3.54
CA VAL A 158 5.94 43.18 -3.26
C VAL A 158 6.80 42.91 -2.02
N ASP A 159 8.11 42.94 -2.22
CA ASP A 159 9.08 42.78 -1.13
C ASP A 159 9.31 44.11 -0.40
N GLN A 160 9.32 44.06 0.93
CA GLN A 160 9.52 45.22 1.79
C GLN A 160 10.37 44.88 3.02
N TRP A 161 11.10 45.87 3.50
CA TRP A 161 11.90 45.76 4.71
C TRP A 161 11.09 46.15 5.94
N GLU A 162 10.83 45.18 6.81
CA GLU A 162 10.11 45.37 8.06
C GLU A 162 11.09 45.49 9.22
N ARG A 163 10.93 46.50 10.09
CA ARG A 163 11.75 46.64 11.30
C ARG A 163 11.31 45.63 12.35
N VAL A 164 12.28 44.95 12.96
CA VAL A 164 12.00 43.93 13.97
C VAL A 164 12.94 44.04 15.18
N SER A 165 12.42 43.62 16.32
CA SER A 165 13.07 43.44 17.61
C SER A 165 12.65 42.10 18.21
N CYS A 166 13.26 41.68 19.31
CA CYS A 166 12.88 40.42 19.98
C CYS A 166 11.40 40.39 20.39
N ASP A 167 10.86 41.50 20.89
CA ASP A 167 9.48 41.59 21.38
C ASP A 167 8.45 41.72 20.24
N SER A 168 8.88 42.15 19.06
CA SER A 168 7.98 42.33 17.91
C SER A 168 7.75 41.06 17.11
N VAL A 169 8.56 40.01 17.31
CA VAL A 169 8.45 38.72 16.62
C VAL A 169 7.94 37.68 17.59
N LYS A 170 6.72 37.16 17.38
CA LYS A 170 6.07 36.21 18.29
C LYS A 170 5.57 34.97 17.56
N THR A 171 5.72 33.80 18.18
CA THR A 171 5.05 32.58 17.70
C THR A 171 3.56 32.63 18.08
N PRO A 172 2.68 31.87 17.41
CA PRO A 172 1.28 31.77 17.81
C PRO A 172 1.11 31.37 19.28
N LEU A 173 1.90 30.41 19.78
CA LEU A 173 1.84 29.98 21.18
C LEU A 173 2.13 31.13 22.14
N GLU A 174 3.22 31.88 21.91
CA GLU A 174 3.61 33.04 22.73
C GLU A 174 2.49 34.10 22.77
N VAL A 175 1.79 34.34 21.66
CA VAL A 175 0.67 35.30 21.61
C VAL A 175 -0.47 34.87 22.56
N TYR A 176 -0.84 33.59 22.58
CA TYR A 176 -1.92 33.13 23.46
C TYR A 176 -1.50 33.01 24.93
N GLU A 177 -0.24 32.66 25.20
CA GLU A 177 0.32 32.68 26.56
C GLU A 177 0.30 34.09 27.15
N GLU A 178 0.67 35.11 26.37
CA GLU A 178 0.56 36.50 26.79
C GLU A 178 -0.89 36.93 27.06
N LEU A 179 -1.84 36.53 26.21
CA LEU A 179 -3.27 36.80 26.44
C LEU A 179 -3.78 36.18 27.74
N GLN A 180 -3.34 34.96 28.07
CA GLN A 180 -3.67 34.31 29.33
C GLN A 180 -3.10 35.08 30.53
N VAL A 181 -1.85 35.55 30.45
CA VAL A 181 -1.22 36.39 31.48
C VAL A 181 -1.94 37.73 31.65
N GLU A 182 -2.44 38.32 30.57
CA GLU A 182 -3.26 39.54 30.62
C GLU A 182 -4.63 39.32 31.29
N GLY A 183 -5.06 38.07 31.45
CA GLY A 183 -6.29 37.65 32.10
C GLY A 183 -7.45 37.36 31.16
N TYR A 184 -7.19 37.11 29.87
CA TYR A 184 -8.20 36.58 28.96
C TYR A 184 -8.47 35.09 29.23
N LEU A 185 -9.73 34.70 29.14
CA LEU A 185 -10.17 33.32 29.38
C LEU A 185 -10.09 32.50 28.08
N VAL A 186 -8.87 32.21 27.63
CA VAL A 186 -8.61 31.50 26.37
C VAL A 186 -7.60 30.37 26.55
N ASP A 187 -7.93 29.19 26.06
CA ASP A 187 -7.02 28.06 25.91
C ASP A 187 -6.63 27.92 24.43
N TYR A 188 -5.36 27.70 24.14
CA TYR A 188 -4.85 27.55 22.77
C TYR A 188 -4.44 26.11 22.47
N GLU A 189 -4.88 25.63 21.31
CA GLU A 189 -4.51 24.33 20.78
C GLU A 189 -4.13 24.42 19.30
N ARG A 190 -3.08 23.72 18.90
CA ARG A 190 -2.66 23.56 17.51
C ARG A 190 -2.99 22.14 17.03
N VAL A 191 -3.79 22.01 15.97
CA VAL A 191 -4.11 20.72 15.33
C VAL A 191 -3.78 20.82 13.83
N PRO A 192 -2.54 20.48 13.42
CA PRO A 192 -2.10 20.66 12.04
C PRO A 192 -2.89 19.79 11.05
N ILE A 193 -3.71 20.41 10.20
CA ILE A 193 -4.41 19.73 9.11
C ILE A 193 -3.92 20.27 7.76
N THR A 194 -3.62 19.35 6.84
CA THR A 194 -3.21 19.70 5.48
C THR A 194 -4.29 20.44 4.73
N ASP A 195 -3.91 21.52 4.05
CA ASP A 195 -4.85 22.33 3.31
C ASP A 195 -5.46 21.56 2.14
N GLU A 196 -6.75 21.83 1.87
CA GLU A 196 -7.54 21.20 0.80
C GLU A 196 -7.67 19.66 0.83
N LYS A 197 -7.01 18.95 1.75
CA LYS A 197 -7.13 17.50 1.95
C LYS A 197 -8.21 17.15 2.97
N SER A 198 -8.65 15.89 2.99
CA SER A 198 -9.47 15.40 4.10
C SER A 198 -8.63 15.27 5.39
N PRO A 199 -9.14 15.68 6.57
CA PRO A 199 -8.51 15.33 7.84
C PRO A 199 -8.31 13.82 7.95
N LYS A 200 -7.21 13.42 8.59
CA LYS A 200 -6.91 12.03 8.94
C LYS A 200 -7.67 11.66 10.20
N GLU A 201 -7.81 10.36 10.43
CA GLU A 201 -8.60 9.82 11.53
C GLU A 201 -8.09 10.30 12.91
N LEU A 202 -6.77 10.40 13.06
CA LEU A 202 -6.14 10.95 14.27
C LEU A 202 -6.47 12.43 14.50
N ASP A 203 -6.73 13.21 13.45
CA ASP A 203 -7.10 14.62 13.58
C ASP A 203 -8.47 14.74 14.26
N PHE A 204 -9.41 13.83 13.93
CA PHE A 204 -10.70 13.75 14.62
C PHE A 204 -10.52 13.42 16.09
N ASP A 205 -9.68 12.42 16.41
CA ASP A 205 -9.41 12.00 17.78
C ASP A 205 -8.82 13.14 18.63
N ILE A 206 -7.88 13.92 18.08
CA ILE A 206 -7.26 15.06 18.77
C ILE A 206 -8.31 16.15 19.05
N VAL A 207 -9.09 16.55 18.03
CA VAL A 207 -10.12 17.59 18.17
C VAL A 207 -11.19 17.17 19.18
N VAL A 208 -11.67 15.93 19.09
CA VAL A 208 -12.69 15.38 20.00
C VAL A 208 -12.18 15.32 21.42
N ASN A 209 -10.95 14.83 21.63
CA ASN A 209 -10.35 14.77 22.97
C ASN A 209 -10.32 16.17 23.61
N LYS A 210 -9.86 17.19 22.88
CA LYS A 210 -9.80 18.57 23.37
C LYS A 210 -11.18 19.16 23.67
N ILE A 211 -12.15 18.94 22.79
CA ILE A 211 -13.54 19.37 23.03
C ILE A 211 -14.16 18.63 24.23
N SER A 212 -13.84 17.35 24.43
CA SER A 212 -14.39 16.55 25.53
C SER A 212 -13.87 16.99 26.91
N GLN A 213 -12.64 17.51 26.96
CA GLN A 213 -12.02 18.05 28.18
C GLN A 213 -12.58 19.43 28.54
N ALA A 214 -13.07 20.19 27.57
CA ALA A 214 -13.67 21.49 27.80
C ALA A 214 -15.10 21.38 28.39
N ASP A 215 -15.45 22.34 29.23
CA ASP A 215 -16.81 22.49 29.74
C ASP A 215 -17.82 22.71 28.62
N ILE A 216 -19.08 22.29 28.84
CA ILE A 216 -20.17 22.47 27.88
C ILE A 216 -20.45 23.96 27.62
N SER A 217 -20.07 24.84 28.55
CA SER A 217 -20.16 26.31 28.45
C SER A 217 -19.04 26.96 27.64
N THR A 218 -17.97 26.24 27.30
CA THR A 218 -16.84 26.79 26.56
C THR A 218 -17.20 27.05 25.10
N GLU A 219 -16.81 28.22 24.60
CA GLU A 219 -16.95 28.62 23.20
C GLU A 219 -15.74 28.11 22.40
N VAL A 220 -15.96 27.42 21.28
CA VAL A 220 -14.88 26.81 20.49
C VAL A 220 -14.65 27.63 19.22
N VAL A 221 -13.43 28.17 19.05
CA VAL A 221 -13.05 28.98 17.89
C VAL A 221 -12.06 28.20 17.02
N PHE A 222 -12.34 28.11 15.72
CA PHE A 222 -11.43 27.50 14.75
C PHE A 222 -10.83 28.55 13.81
N ASN A 223 -9.52 28.46 13.55
CA ASN A 223 -8.89 29.25 12.50
C ASN A 223 -8.00 28.41 11.55
N CYS A 224 -7.94 28.86 10.30
CA CYS A 224 -6.94 28.44 9.31
C CYS A 224 -6.48 29.68 8.54
N GLN A 225 -5.81 29.53 7.38
CA GLN A 225 -5.38 30.69 6.58
C GLN A 225 -6.56 31.59 6.19
N MET A 226 -7.51 31.08 5.40
CA MET A 226 -8.65 31.85 4.90
C MET A 226 -9.93 31.71 5.73
N GLY A 227 -9.91 30.90 6.79
CA GLY A 227 -11.11 30.57 7.55
C GLY A 227 -12.14 29.76 6.75
N ARG A 228 -11.73 29.11 5.65
CA ARG A 228 -12.61 28.45 4.66
C ARG A 228 -12.66 26.93 4.86
N GLY A 229 -11.84 26.14 4.17
CA GLY A 229 -11.95 24.67 4.12
C GLY A 229 -11.70 23.99 5.48
N ARG A 230 -10.47 24.13 6.01
CA ARG A 230 -10.07 23.54 7.32
C ARG A 230 -10.96 24.03 8.46
N THR A 231 -11.14 25.34 8.61
CA THR A 231 -12.00 25.94 9.64
C THR A 231 -13.42 25.40 9.60
N THR A 232 -14.08 25.39 8.43
CA THR A 232 -15.46 24.90 8.33
C THR A 232 -15.54 23.41 8.70
N THR A 233 -14.52 22.63 8.34
CA THR A 233 -14.44 21.21 8.71
C THR A 233 -14.32 21.04 10.24
N GLY A 234 -13.46 21.81 10.90
CA GLY A 234 -13.36 21.83 12.36
C GLY A 234 -14.67 22.24 13.03
N MET A 235 -15.35 23.27 12.50
CA MET A 235 -16.67 23.69 12.97
C MET A 235 -17.71 22.57 12.87
N VAL A 236 -17.74 21.82 11.76
CA VAL A 236 -18.65 20.68 11.58
C VAL A 236 -18.35 19.57 12.58
N ILE A 237 -17.08 19.19 12.76
CA ILE A 237 -16.66 18.16 13.74
C ILE A 237 -17.07 18.58 15.15
N ALA A 238 -16.77 19.81 15.56
CA ALA A 238 -17.11 20.33 16.88
C ALA A 238 -18.62 20.40 17.10
N THR A 239 -19.38 20.80 16.08
CA THR A 239 -20.83 20.86 16.15
C THR A 239 -21.45 19.47 16.30
N LEU A 240 -20.95 18.45 15.57
CA LEU A 240 -21.39 17.07 15.73
C LEU A 240 -21.12 16.55 17.14
N ALA A 241 -19.92 16.79 17.67
CA ALA A 241 -19.55 16.41 19.02
C ALA A 241 -20.39 17.13 20.08
N TYR A 242 -20.60 18.44 19.93
CA TYR A 242 -21.42 19.25 20.82
C TYR A 242 -22.88 18.79 20.86
N LEU A 243 -23.51 18.59 19.70
CA LEU A 243 -24.89 18.10 19.61
C LEU A 243 -25.07 16.72 20.25
N ASN A 244 -24.06 15.86 20.15
CA ASN A 244 -24.06 14.57 20.85
C ASN A 244 -23.98 14.75 22.38
N ARG A 245 -23.05 15.59 22.88
CA ARG A 245 -22.88 15.88 24.32
C ARG A 245 -24.16 16.37 24.97
N ILE A 246 -24.91 17.26 24.31
CA ILE A 246 -26.17 17.81 24.84
C ILE A 246 -27.40 16.94 24.54
N GLY A 247 -27.23 15.80 23.85
CA GLY A 247 -28.33 14.90 23.50
C GLY A 247 -29.27 15.42 22.40
N ALA A 248 -28.88 16.44 21.65
CA ALA A 248 -29.66 17.08 20.58
C ALA A 248 -29.25 16.64 19.17
N SER A 249 -28.65 15.45 19.04
CA SER A 249 -28.11 14.94 17.76
C SER A 249 -29.18 14.56 16.74
N GLY A 250 -30.41 14.27 17.18
CA GLY A 250 -31.52 13.91 16.28
C GLY A 250 -31.44 12.49 15.68
N ILE A 251 -30.50 11.66 16.13
CA ILE A 251 -30.52 10.21 15.87
C ILE A 251 -31.25 9.54 17.04
N PRO A 252 -32.37 8.82 16.82
CA PRO A 252 -33.14 8.19 17.90
C PRO A 252 -32.26 7.28 18.76
N ARG A 253 -32.26 7.50 20.08
CA ARG A 253 -31.55 6.67 21.05
C ARG A 253 -32.46 5.54 21.53
N ASN A 254 -32.35 4.35 20.94
CA ASN A 254 -32.97 3.12 21.45
C ASN A 254 -31.97 1.95 21.37
N ASP A 255 -32.15 0.94 22.22
CA ASP A 255 -31.40 -0.35 22.20
C ASP A 255 -31.70 -1.21 20.94
N SER A 256 -32.51 -0.66 20.03
CA SER A 256 -32.77 -1.11 18.67
C SER A 256 -32.66 0.11 17.75
N ILE A 257 -31.45 0.36 17.25
CA ILE A 257 -31.20 1.34 16.17
C ILE A 257 -31.93 0.79 14.94
N GLY A 258 -32.95 1.51 14.42
CA GLY A 258 -33.66 1.09 13.19
C GLY A 258 -35.12 1.52 13.01
N ARG A 259 -35.77 2.17 13.97
CA ARG A 259 -37.10 2.79 13.72
C ARG A 259 -36.97 4.21 13.16
N VAL A 260 -37.15 4.32 11.84
CA VAL A 260 -37.36 5.60 11.14
C VAL A 260 -38.73 6.15 11.55
N SER A 261 -38.75 7.41 12.00
CA SER A 261 -39.99 8.21 12.08
C SER A 261 -40.31 8.69 10.68
N ASP A 262 -41.45 8.26 10.14
CA ASP A 262 -42.03 8.81 8.92
C ASP A 262 -42.33 10.30 9.13
N TYR A 263 -41.60 11.18 8.47
CA TYR A 263 -42.09 12.53 8.20
C TYR A 263 -41.52 13.07 6.88
N ALA A 264 -42.45 13.27 5.95
CA ALA A 264 -42.40 14.06 4.71
C ALA A 264 -41.63 13.48 3.50
N SER A 265 -42.33 12.60 2.78
CA SER A 265 -42.21 12.45 1.33
C SER A 265 -42.83 13.66 0.60
N ASN A 266 -42.01 14.64 0.23
CA ASN A 266 -42.34 15.49 -0.92
C ASN A 266 -41.69 14.87 -2.15
N VAL A 267 -42.46 14.02 -2.82
CA VAL A 267 -42.10 13.37 -4.09
C VAL A 267 -42.05 14.44 -5.18
N THR A 268 -40.85 14.87 -5.55
CA THR A 268 -40.60 15.36 -6.91
C THR A 268 -39.96 14.23 -7.70
N ASP A 269 -40.38 14.04 -8.95
CA ASP A 269 -39.79 13.09 -9.92
C ASP A 269 -38.25 13.20 -9.93
N ASN A 270 -37.56 12.39 -9.14
CA ASN A 270 -36.12 12.52 -8.95
C ASN A 270 -35.40 11.44 -9.74
N LEU A 271 -34.98 11.81 -10.94
CA LEU A 271 -34.10 10.98 -11.76
C LEU A 271 -32.76 10.75 -11.03
N PRO A 272 -32.27 9.49 -10.95
CA PRO A 272 -30.90 9.16 -10.57
C PRO A 272 -29.88 10.06 -11.30
N ASN A 273 -28.91 10.63 -10.58
CA ASN A 273 -27.89 11.54 -11.12
C ASN A 273 -28.43 12.89 -11.65
N SER A 274 -29.62 13.32 -11.24
CA SER A 274 -30.06 14.72 -11.40
C SER A 274 -29.10 15.69 -10.71
N GLU A 275 -29.04 16.94 -11.19
CA GLU A 275 -28.30 18.01 -10.52
C GLU A 275 -28.73 18.17 -9.05
N ASP A 276 -29.99 17.89 -8.74
CA ASP A 276 -30.51 17.92 -7.36
C ASP A 276 -29.99 16.78 -6.48
N ALA A 277 -29.88 15.55 -7.02
CA ALA A 277 -29.25 14.43 -6.31
C ALA A 277 -27.77 14.71 -6.01
N ILE A 278 -27.06 15.35 -6.95
CA ILE A 278 -25.67 15.76 -6.79
C ILE A 278 -25.55 16.82 -5.67
N ARG A 279 -26.44 17.82 -5.64
CA ARG A 279 -26.50 18.82 -4.56
C ARG A 279 -26.80 18.22 -3.19
N ARG A 280 -27.57 17.13 -3.14
CA ARG A 280 -27.82 16.33 -1.92
C ARG A 280 -26.64 15.42 -1.53
N GLY A 281 -25.54 15.41 -2.29
CA GLY A 281 -24.35 14.62 -2.00
C GLY A 281 -24.50 13.13 -2.28
N GLU A 282 -25.47 12.73 -3.11
CA GLU A 282 -25.78 11.33 -3.42
C GLU A 282 -24.80 10.74 -4.46
N TYR A 283 -23.50 10.76 -4.18
CA TYR A 283 -22.48 10.14 -5.03
C TYR A 283 -22.43 8.63 -4.82
N ALA A 284 -22.01 7.86 -5.84
CA ALA A 284 -21.92 6.40 -5.76
C ALA A 284 -21.13 5.92 -4.51
N VAL A 285 -20.00 6.58 -4.21
CA VAL A 285 -19.19 6.28 -3.02
C VAL A 285 -19.95 6.52 -1.70
N ILE A 286 -20.82 7.54 -1.64
CA ILE A 286 -21.62 7.87 -0.46
C ILE A 286 -22.82 6.91 -0.33
N ARG A 287 -23.48 6.57 -1.45
CA ARG A 287 -24.55 5.55 -1.46
C ARG A 287 -24.03 4.19 -0.99
N SER A 288 -22.85 3.79 -1.43
CA SER A 288 -22.16 2.60 -0.94
C SER A 288 -21.81 2.68 0.54
N LEU A 289 -21.34 3.82 1.02
CA LEU A 289 -21.04 4.03 2.44
C LEU A 289 -22.27 3.81 3.31
N ILE A 290 -23.36 4.55 3.06
CA ILE A 290 -24.53 4.56 3.95
C ILE A 290 -25.25 3.21 4.02
N ARG A 291 -25.12 2.40 2.97
CA ARG A 291 -25.65 1.03 2.91
C ARG A 291 -24.81 0.04 3.72
N VAL A 292 -23.49 0.12 3.58
CA VAL A 292 -22.56 -0.75 4.33
C VAL A 292 -22.52 -0.37 5.81
N LEU A 293 -22.64 0.92 6.12
CA LEU A 293 -22.54 1.46 7.47
C LEU A 293 -23.89 1.40 8.20
N GLU A 294 -23.91 0.70 9.34
CA GLU A 294 -25.07 0.67 10.25
C GLU A 294 -25.34 2.07 10.82
N GLY A 295 -26.57 2.58 10.65
CA GLY A 295 -26.92 3.98 10.95
C GLY A 295 -26.36 5.02 9.97
N GLY A 296 -25.88 4.59 8.79
CA GLY A 296 -25.27 5.46 7.78
C GLY A 296 -26.22 6.52 7.21
N VAL A 297 -27.51 6.20 7.05
CA VAL A 297 -28.53 7.13 6.53
C VAL A 297 -28.77 8.28 7.52
N GLU A 298 -28.96 7.96 8.80
CA GLU A 298 -29.15 8.94 9.87
C GLU A 298 -27.88 9.77 10.08
N GLY A 299 -26.72 9.13 10.04
CA GLY A 299 -25.41 9.79 10.11
C GLY A 299 -25.25 10.81 8.99
N LYS A 300 -25.56 10.44 7.74
CA LYS A 300 -25.54 11.37 6.59
C LYS A 300 -26.49 12.54 6.80
N ARG A 301 -27.75 12.28 7.19
CA ARG A 301 -28.75 13.33 7.43
C ARG A 301 -28.29 14.33 8.50
N GLN A 302 -27.66 13.83 9.57
CA GLN A 302 -27.11 14.67 10.62
C GLN A 302 -25.95 15.54 10.09
N VAL A 303 -25.02 14.94 9.35
CA VAL A 303 -23.89 15.66 8.74
C VAL A 303 -24.37 16.73 7.78
N ASP A 304 -25.34 16.43 6.93
CA ASP A 304 -25.90 17.40 5.97
C ASP A 304 -26.47 18.62 6.69
N LYS A 305 -27.26 18.39 7.75
CA LYS A 305 -27.81 19.45 8.58
C LYS A 305 -26.72 20.29 9.24
N VAL A 306 -25.67 19.66 9.77
CA VAL A 306 -24.57 20.39 10.43
C VAL A 306 -23.71 21.16 9.43
N ILE A 307 -23.48 20.62 8.24
CA ILE A 307 -22.80 21.32 7.15
C ILE A 307 -23.57 22.60 6.80
N ASP A 308 -24.90 22.53 6.74
CA ASP A 308 -25.74 23.70 6.42
C ASP A 308 -25.63 24.77 7.51
N LYS A 309 -25.57 24.39 8.79
CA LYS A 309 -25.32 25.34 9.90
C LYS A 309 -23.95 26.02 9.84
N CYS A 310 -22.97 25.36 9.22
CA CYS A 310 -21.60 25.87 9.09
C CYS A 310 -21.32 26.50 7.71
N ALA A 311 -22.33 26.60 6.84
CA ALA A 311 -22.17 26.90 5.42
C ALA A 311 -21.87 28.38 5.09
N SER A 312 -21.90 29.28 6.06
CA SER A 312 -21.79 30.73 5.86
C SER A 312 -20.57 31.16 5.03
N MET A 313 -19.43 30.45 5.16
CA MET A 313 -18.24 30.69 4.32
C MET A 313 -18.13 29.72 3.13
N GLN A 314 -18.38 28.43 3.35
CA GLN A 314 -18.32 27.40 2.31
C GLN A 314 -19.21 26.22 2.72
N ASN A 315 -20.15 25.83 1.88
CA ASN A 315 -20.85 24.56 2.02
C ASN A 315 -20.02 23.45 1.35
N LEU A 316 -19.70 22.38 2.08
CA LEU A 316 -18.90 21.27 1.57
C LEU A 316 -19.59 20.56 0.39
N ARG A 317 -20.90 20.33 0.46
CA ARG A 317 -21.66 19.62 -0.58
C ARG A 317 -21.73 20.45 -1.87
N GLU A 318 -21.95 21.76 -1.75
CA GLU A 318 -21.95 22.67 -2.90
C GLU A 318 -20.55 22.80 -3.54
N ALA A 319 -19.49 22.79 -2.73
CA ALA A 319 -18.12 22.81 -3.23
C ALA A 319 -17.80 21.57 -4.07
N ILE A 320 -18.19 20.37 -3.60
CA ILE A 320 -18.03 19.11 -4.35
C ILE A 320 -18.78 19.20 -5.70
N ALA A 321 -20.04 19.67 -5.68
CA ALA A 321 -20.83 19.86 -6.90
C ALA A 321 -20.18 20.87 -7.88
N THR A 322 -19.60 21.95 -7.35
CA THR A 322 -18.90 22.97 -8.15
C THR A 322 -17.66 22.39 -8.82
N TYR A 323 -16.82 21.63 -8.10
CA TYR A 323 -15.65 20.98 -8.69
C TYR A 323 -16.06 19.99 -9.77
N ARG A 324 -17.09 19.16 -9.53
CA ARG A 324 -17.63 18.24 -10.54
C ARG A 324 -18.01 18.99 -11.82
N ASN A 325 -18.79 20.06 -11.71
CA ASN A 325 -19.26 20.82 -12.85
C ASN A 325 -18.11 21.55 -13.58
N SER A 326 -17.10 22.01 -12.83
CA SER A 326 -15.87 22.55 -13.40
C SER A 326 -15.08 21.50 -14.19
N ILE A 327 -14.92 20.28 -13.67
CA ILE A 327 -14.20 19.18 -14.32
C ILE A 327 -14.84 18.82 -15.65
N LEU A 328 -16.18 18.71 -15.68
CA LEU A 328 -16.94 18.35 -16.89
C LEU A 328 -16.82 19.39 -18.00
N ARG A 329 -16.58 20.66 -17.65
CA ARG A 329 -16.46 21.78 -18.60
C ARG A 329 -15.01 22.15 -18.92
N GLN A 330 -14.03 21.54 -18.28
CA GLN A 330 -12.62 21.93 -18.40
C GLN A 330 -11.97 21.23 -19.62
N PRO A 331 -11.62 21.96 -20.70
CA PRO A 331 -10.92 21.38 -21.84
C PRO A 331 -9.44 21.10 -21.56
N ASP A 332 -8.81 21.86 -20.66
CA ASP A 332 -7.39 21.72 -20.33
C ASP A 332 -7.15 20.53 -19.39
N GLU A 333 -6.33 19.58 -19.83
CA GLU A 333 -6.10 18.32 -19.11
C GLU A 333 -5.41 18.52 -17.75
N MET A 334 -4.46 19.45 -17.64
CA MET A 334 -3.76 19.71 -16.38
C MET A 334 -4.68 20.34 -15.33
N LYS A 335 -5.48 21.33 -15.74
CA LYS A 335 -6.49 21.96 -14.87
C LYS A 335 -7.59 20.97 -14.49
N ARG A 336 -7.97 20.08 -15.40
CA ARG A 336 -8.94 19.01 -15.14
C ARG A 336 -8.41 18.03 -14.09
N GLU A 337 -7.16 17.59 -14.21
CA GLU A 337 -6.50 16.70 -13.24
C GLU A 337 -6.38 17.36 -11.86
N ALA A 338 -6.00 18.65 -11.81
CA ALA A 338 -5.94 19.41 -10.56
C ALA A 338 -7.31 19.54 -9.89
N ALA A 339 -8.36 19.88 -10.66
CA ALA A 339 -9.73 19.95 -10.14
C ALA A 339 -10.24 18.58 -9.67
N LEU A 340 -9.88 17.50 -10.37
CA LEU A 340 -10.21 16.12 -9.99
C LEU A 340 -9.59 15.73 -8.65
N SER A 341 -8.33 16.14 -8.41
CA SER A 341 -7.66 15.96 -7.12
C SER A 341 -8.45 16.62 -5.97
N PHE A 342 -8.88 17.87 -6.13
CA PHE A 342 -9.70 18.56 -5.12
C PHE A 342 -11.07 17.92 -4.92
N PHE A 343 -11.74 17.52 -6.01
CA PHE A 343 -13.02 16.80 -5.94
C PHE A 343 -12.91 15.52 -5.09
N VAL A 344 -11.84 14.74 -5.32
CA VAL A 344 -11.56 13.52 -4.56
C VAL A 344 -11.37 13.81 -3.08
N GLU A 345 -10.53 14.79 -2.72
CA GLU A 345 -10.27 15.13 -1.32
C GLU A 345 -11.52 15.66 -0.58
N TYR A 346 -12.36 16.45 -1.26
CA TYR A 346 -13.58 17.01 -0.67
C TYR A 346 -14.66 15.95 -0.48
N LEU A 347 -14.82 15.05 -1.46
CA LEU A 347 -15.78 13.94 -1.35
C LEU A 347 -15.34 12.92 -0.28
N GLU A 348 -14.03 12.69 -0.16
CA GLU A 348 -13.46 11.88 0.94
C GLU A 348 -13.66 12.56 2.31
N ARG A 349 -13.51 13.88 2.39
CA ARG A 349 -13.83 14.64 3.61
C ARG A 349 -15.29 14.46 4.02
N TYR A 350 -16.23 14.55 3.08
CA TYR A 350 -17.64 14.31 3.35
C TYR A 350 -17.90 12.86 3.79
N TYR A 351 -17.24 11.89 3.16
CA TYR A 351 -17.28 10.48 3.55
C TYR A 351 -16.85 10.27 5.02
N PHE A 352 -15.71 10.84 5.43
CA PHE A 352 -15.23 10.69 6.81
C PHE A 352 -16.12 11.38 7.83
N LEU A 353 -16.74 12.53 7.50
CA LEU A 353 -17.69 13.18 8.39
C LEU A 353 -18.92 12.29 8.68
N ILE A 354 -19.41 11.54 7.69
CA ILE A 354 -20.50 10.57 7.86
C ILE A 354 -20.06 9.42 8.77
N CYS A 355 -18.88 8.83 8.51
CA CYS A 355 -18.31 7.81 9.39
C CYS A 355 -18.17 8.31 10.83
N PHE A 356 -17.65 9.53 11.00
CA PHE A 356 -17.44 10.14 12.30
C PHE A 356 -18.76 10.39 13.04
N ALA A 357 -19.80 10.86 12.34
CA ALA A 357 -21.13 11.03 12.92
C ALA A 357 -21.69 9.71 13.44
N VAL A 358 -21.54 8.60 12.71
CA VAL A 358 -21.97 7.28 13.20
C VAL A 358 -21.13 6.81 14.38
N TYR A 359 -19.80 6.95 14.30
CA TYR A 359 -18.88 6.58 15.38
C TYR A 359 -19.26 7.19 16.73
N ILE A 360 -19.51 8.51 16.79
CA ILE A 360 -19.85 9.20 18.05
C ILE A 360 -21.19 8.75 18.65
N HIS A 361 -22.06 8.08 17.88
CA HIS A 361 -23.31 7.50 18.38
C HIS A 361 -23.16 6.04 18.79
N SER A 362 -22.41 5.25 18.02
CA SER A 362 -22.18 3.83 18.33
C SER A 362 -21.33 3.65 19.59
N GLU A 363 -20.29 4.46 19.76
CA GLU A 363 -19.36 4.38 20.89
C GLU A 363 -19.75 5.38 21.99
N ARG A 364 -20.78 5.02 22.76
CA ARG A 364 -21.45 5.84 23.80
C ARG A 364 -20.50 6.54 24.80
N ALA A 365 -19.28 6.03 24.96
CA ALA A 365 -18.26 6.52 25.89
C ALA A 365 -17.19 7.42 25.25
N ALA A 366 -17.15 7.58 23.92
CA ALA A 366 -16.11 8.34 23.20
C ALA A 366 -16.02 9.83 23.64
N LEU A 367 -17.09 10.37 24.24
CA LEU A 367 -17.18 11.76 24.71
C LEU A 367 -17.27 11.90 26.25
N ARG A 368 -17.12 10.81 27.01
CA ARG A 368 -17.07 10.81 28.49
C ARG A 368 -15.62 10.69 28.96
N SER A 369 -15.25 11.37 30.06
CA SER A 369 -13.85 11.42 30.51
C SER A 369 -13.23 10.02 30.60
N ILE A 370 -11.99 9.92 30.12
CA ILE A 370 -11.21 8.72 29.84
C ILE A 370 -11.42 7.62 30.90
N SER A 371 -12.21 6.60 30.57
CA SER A 371 -12.02 5.25 31.11
C SER A 371 -11.16 4.45 30.14
N SER A 372 -10.27 3.60 30.66
CA SER A 372 -9.22 2.86 29.93
C SER A 372 -9.70 1.78 28.92
N GLY A 373 -10.93 1.91 28.40
CA GLY A 373 -11.56 0.94 27.48
C GLY A 373 -12.25 1.56 26.25
N ASN A 374 -12.05 2.86 25.96
CA ASN A 374 -12.72 3.53 24.83
C ASN A 374 -11.96 3.30 23.50
N THR A 375 -12.69 2.99 22.43
CA THR A 375 -12.12 2.83 21.08
C THR A 375 -12.03 4.19 20.38
N SER A 376 -10.85 4.58 19.89
CA SER A 376 -10.64 5.82 19.11
C SER A 376 -11.35 5.75 17.74
N PHE A 377 -11.59 6.89 17.09
CA PHE A 377 -12.13 6.92 15.73
C PHE A 377 -11.17 6.21 14.75
N ALA A 378 -9.86 6.41 14.91
CA ALA A 378 -8.86 5.71 14.12
C ALA A 378 -8.93 4.18 14.26
N ASP A 379 -9.07 3.67 15.49
CA ASP A 379 -9.21 2.23 15.73
C ASP A 379 -10.56 1.68 15.22
N TRP A 380 -11.64 2.46 15.37
CA TRP A 380 -12.97 2.12 14.88
C TRP A 380 -12.99 2.01 13.34
N MET A 381 -12.32 2.93 12.63
CA MET A 381 -12.15 2.87 11.18
C MET A 381 -11.26 1.68 10.78
N LYS A 382 -10.15 1.44 11.48
CA LYS A 382 -9.23 0.32 11.22
C LYS A 382 -9.88 -1.06 11.37
N ALA A 383 -10.84 -1.19 12.29
CA ALA A 383 -11.65 -2.40 12.45
C ALA A 383 -12.63 -2.65 11.28
N ARG A 384 -12.82 -1.68 10.38
CA ARG A 384 -13.78 -1.69 9.25
C ARG A 384 -13.08 -1.52 7.89
N PRO A 385 -12.26 -2.49 7.46
CA PRO A 385 -11.52 -2.43 6.20
C PRO A 385 -12.39 -2.27 4.95
N GLU A 386 -13.66 -2.66 4.99
CA GLU A 386 -14.64 -2.42 3.92
C GLU A 386 -14.84 -0.92 3.63
N LEU A 387 -14.79 -0.05 4.64
CA LEU A 387 -14.94 1.40 4.45
C LEU A 387 -13.76 1.97 3.64
N TYR A 388 -12.53 1.56 3.94
CA TYR A 388 -11.37 1.92 3.12
C TYR A 388 -11.42 1.34 1.71
N SER A 389 -12.05 0.17 1.56
CA SER A 389 -12.22 -0.48 0.26
C SER A 389 -13.15 0.33 -0.65
N ILE A 390 -14.23 0.88 -0.09
CA ILE A 390 -15.17 1.77 -0.79
C ILE A 390 -14.44 3.01 -1.31
N ILE A 391 -13.76 3.78 -0.46
CA ILE A 391 -12.96 4.95 -0.86
C ILE A 391 -11.95 4.57 -1.95
N ARG A 392 -11.17 3.51 -1.70
CA ARG A 392 -10.10 3.10 -2.64
C ARG A 392 -10.65 2.74 -4.01
N ARG A 393 -11.78 2.02 -4.09
CA ARG A 393 -12.30 1.49 -5.35
C ARG A 393 -13.21 2.46 -6.09
N LEU A 394 -14.11 3.12 -5.37
CA LEU A 394 -15.16 3.95 -5.95
C LEU A 394 -14.77 5.43 -6.03
N LEU A 395 -13.69 5.85 -5.36
CA LEU A 395 -13.21 7.24 -5.41
C LEU A 395 -11.78 7.34 -5.94
N ARG A 396 -10.79 6.71 -5.28
CA ARG A 396 -9.36 6.91 -5.62
C ARG A 396 -8.90 6.20 -6.90
N ARG A 397 -9.43 5.00 -7.19
CA ARG A 397 -9.08 4.21 -8.40
C ARG A 397 -9.89 4.56 -9.64
N ASP A 398 -11.08 5.10 -9.45
CA ASP A 398 -11.97 5.55 -10.52
C ASP A 398 -12.58 6.92 -10.19
N PRO A 399 -11.75 7.99 -10.07
CA PRO A 399 -12.26 9.33 -9.74
C PRO A 399 -13.26 9.86 -10.78
N MET A 400 -13.08 9.48 -12.05
CA MET A 400 -13.99 9.86 -13.14
C MET A 400 -15.33 9.15 -13.02
N GLY A 401 -15.35 7.86 -12.65
CA GLY A 401 -16.60 7.16 -12.32
C GLY A 401 -17.33 7.77 -11.13
N ALA A 402 -16.61 8.29 -10.14
CA ALA A 402 -17.17 8.94 -8.96
C ALA A 402 -17.96 10.23 -9.28
N LEU A 403 -17.74 10.85 -10.45
CA LEU A 403 -18.50 12.01 -10.92
C LEU A 403 -19.96 11.68 -11.25
N GLY A 404 -20.35 10.39 -11.28
CA GLY A 404 -21.72 9.97 -11.59
C GLY A 404 -22.07 10.04 -13.08
N TYR A 405 -21.07 9.86 -13.96
CA TYR A 405 -21.30 9.80 -15.40
C TYR A 405 -21.70 8.37 -15.80
N ALA A 406 -23.00 8.10 -15.79
CA ALA A 406 -23.59 6.94 -16.46
C ALA A 406 -24.35 7.44 -17.68
N SER A 407 -24.00 6.95 -18.88
CA SER A 407 -24.81 7.15 -20.10
C SER A 407 -26.15 6.44 -19.92
N LEU A 408 -27.13 7.11 -19.33
CA LEU A 408 -28.52 6.67 -19.38
C LEU A 408 -29.04 6.96 -20.79
N LYS A 409 -29.35 5.91 -21.55
CA LYS A 409 -30.37 6.02 -22.60
C LYS A 409 -31.71 6.13 -21.86
N PRO A 410 -32.43 7.26 -21.93
CA PRO A 410 -33.75 7.33 -21.34
C PRO A 410 -34.71 6.58 -22.27
N SER A 411 -35.28 5.47 -21.83
CA SER A 411 -36.54 4.97 -22.37
C SER A 411 -37.61 5.16 -21.31
N LEU A 412 -37.96 6.41 -21.03
CA LEU A 412 -39.17 6.74 -20.29
C LEU A 412 -40.30 6.95 -21.30
N THR A 413 -40.83 5.85 -21.81
CA THR A 413 -42.16 5.85 -22.43
C THR A 413 -43.17 5.87 -21.29
N LYS A 414 -43.89 6.99 -21.13
CA LYS A 414 -45.04 7.08 -20.23
C LYS A 414 -45.97 5.90 -20.49
N SER A 415 -46.13 5.02 -19.51
CA SER A 415 -47.07 3.91 -19.55
C SER A 415 -48.35 4.25 -18.80
N VAL A 416 -49.44 3.83 -19.43
CA VAL A 416 -50.86 3.85 -19.06
C VAL A 416 -51.08 3.29 -17.65
N GLU A 417 -52.01 3.91 -16.92
CA GLU A 417 -52.50 3.46 -15.60
C GLU A 417 -53.06 2.03 -15.69
N SER A 418 -52.46 1.11 -14.94
CA SER A 418 -52.92 -0.26 -14.74
C SER A 418 -53.92 -0.32 -13.58
N ALA A 419 -54.90 -1.23 -13.68
CA ALA A 419 -55.94 -1.46 -12.68
C ALA A 419 -55.41 -1.92 -11.29
N ASP A 420 -54.16 -2.40 -11.21
CA ASP A 420 -53.59 -3.04 -10.00
C ASP A 420 -52.71 -2.14 -9.12
N ARG A 421 -52.65 -0.81 -9.34
CA ARG A 421 -51.86 0.17 -8.54
C ARG A 421 -50.34 -0.08 -8.40
N ARG A 422 -49.78 -1.18 -8.91
CA ARG A 422 -48.34 -1.51 -8.84
C ARG A 422 -47.59 -1.10 -10.11
N PRO A 423 -46.40 -0.47 -10.02
CA PRO A 423 -45.59 -0.17 -11.21
C PRO A 423 -45.06 -1.42 -11.90
N HIS A 424 -44.91 -1.35 -13.24
CA HIS A 424 -44.36 -2.45 -14.06
C HIS A 424 -42.85 -2.34 -14.32
N GLU A 425 -42.25 -1.16 -14.13
CA GLU A 425 -40.82 -0.94 -14.37
C GLU A 425 -40.04 -0.93 -13.06
N VAL A 426 -39.02 -1.80 -12.94
CA VAL A 426 -38.14 -1.83 -11.76
C VAL A 426 -37.42 -0.52 -11.52
N GLY A 427 -37.14 0.26 -12.57
CA GLY A 427 -36.51 1.57 -12.46
C GLY A 427 -37.32 2.55 -11.59
N LEU A 428 -38.66 2.54 -11.72
CA LEU A 428 -39.55 3.41 -10.96
C LEU A 428 -39.60 3.02 -9.49
N VAL A 429 -39.79 1.72 -9.20
CA VAL A 429 -39.81 1.24 -7.81
C VAL A 429 -38.44 1.41 -7.17
N ALA A 430 -37.36 1.06 -7.87
CA ALA A 430 -36.00 1.25 -7.39
C ALA A 430 -35.66 2.72 -7.09
N ALA A 431 -36.30 3.69 -7.75
CA ALA A 431 -36.14 5.11 -7.43
C ALA A 431 -36.89 5.52 -6.16
N MET A 432 -38.02 4.87 -5.85
CA MET A 432 -38.85 5.12 -4.67
C MET A 432 -38.37 4.41 -3.40
N ARG A 433 -37.41 3.48 -3.51
CA ARG A 433 -36.86 2.72 -2.37
C ARG A 433 -36.17 3.62 -1.35
N SER A 434 -36.50 3.41 -0.08
CA SER A 434 -35.98 4.17 1.07
C SER A 434 -35.32 3.31 2.14
N GLY A 435 -35.17 1.99 1.91
CA GLY A 435 -34.51 1.07 2.85
C GLY A 435 -33.03 1.41 3.09
N GLU A 436 -32.49 0.95 4.22
CA GLU A 436 -31.08 1.16 4.57
C GLU A 436 -30.13 0.41 3.62
N VAL A 437 -30.50 -0.82 3.29
CA VAL A 437 -29.76 -1.73 2.41
C VAL A 437 -30.44 -1.83 1.05
N LEU A 438 -31.76 -2.06 1.03
CA LEU A 438 -32.59 -1.99 -0.17
C LEU A 438 -33.01 -0.54 -0.44
N GLY A 439 -32.03 0.32 -0.69
CA GLY A 439 -32.23 1.74 -0.93
C GLY A 439 -32.45 2.09 -2.39
N SER A 440 -32.52 3.40 -2.69
CA SER A 440 -32.65 3.90 -4.05
C SER A 440 -31.57 3.35 -5.00
N GLN A 441 -31.91 3.15 -6.27
CA GLN A 441 -31.04 2.59 -7.32
C GLN A 441 -30.57 1.14 -7.08
N THR A 442 -31.26 0.40 -6.22
CA THR A 442 -30.96 -1.00 -5.95
C THR A 442 -32.06 -1.92 -6.43
N VAL A 443 -31.68 -3.15 -6.78
CA VAL A 443 -32.60 -4.22 -7.21
C VAL A 443 -32.22 -5.55 -6.57
N LEU A 444 -33.23 -6.38 -6.31
CA LEU A 444 -33.04 -7.76 -5.91
C LEU A 444 -33.06 -8.62 -7.16
N LYS A 445 -31.93 -9.23 -7.49
CA LYS A 445 -31.83 -10.15 -8.63
C LYS A 445 -31.80 -11.58 -8.12
N SER A 446 -32.56 -12.46 -8.76
CA SER A 446 -32.45 -13.90 -8.56
C SER A 446 -31.00 -14.32 -8.84
N ASP A 447 -30.41 -14.94 -7.82
CA ASP A 447 -29.04 -15.42 -7.86
C ASP A 447 -28.98 -16.80 -8.56
N HIS A 448 -30.13 -17.47 -8.67
CA HIS A 448 -30.30 -18.71 -9.41
C HIS A 448 -30.72 -18.41 -10.86
N CYS A 449 -29.74 -18.45 -11.76
CA CYS A 449 -29.90 -18.16 -13.19
C CYS A 449 -29.89 -19.44 -14.04
N PRO A 450 -30.59 -19.51 -15.19
CA PRO A 450 -30.55 -20.69 -16.05
C PRO A 450 -29.14 -21.06 -16.55
N GLY A 451 -28.25 -20.07 -16.75
CA GLY A 451 -26.84 -20.28 -17.14
C GLY A 451 -25.90 -20.66 -15.99
N CYS A 452 -26.42 -20.83 -14.76
CA CYS A 452 -25.60 -21.08 -13.58
C CYS A 452 -25.06 -22.52 -13.54
N GLN A 453 -25.70 -23.48 -14.21
CA GLN A 453 -25.23 -24.86 -14.33
C GLN A 453 -24.26 -25.03 -15.51
N ASN A 454 -23.07 -25.56 -15.23
CA ASN A 454 -22.16 -25.99 -16.27
C ASN A 454 -22.61 -27.35 -16.82
N VAL A 455 -22.81 -27.41 -18.13
CA VAL A 455 -23.23 -28.63 -18.85
C VAL A 455 -22.18 -29.73 -18.82
N SER A 456 -20.90 -29.40 -18.61
CA SER A 456 -19.79 -30.36 -18.60
C SER A 456 -19.63 -31.13 -17.29
N LEU A 457 -20.40 -30.81 -16.25
CA LEU A 457 -20.36 -31.54 -14.99
C LEU A 457 -21.23 -32.82 -15.08
N PRO A 458 -20.72 -33.97 -14.62
CA PRO A 458 -21.40 -35.26 -14.79
C PRO A 458 -22.63 -35.40 -13.88
N GLU A 459 -22.59 -34.80 -12.69
CA GLU A 459 -23.66 -34.86 -11.70
C GLU A 459 -24.49 -33.57 -11.69
N ARG A 460 -25.81 -33.73 -11.54
CA ARG A 460 -26.75 -32.61 -11.39
C ARG A 460 -27.64 -32.88 -10.18
N VAL A 461 -27.64 -31.95 -9.24
CA VAL A 461 -28.53 -31.95 -8.08
C VAL A 461 -29.52 -30.82 -8.27
N GLU A 462 -30.81 -31.15 -8.27
CA GLU A 462 -31.87 -30.16 -8.47
C GLU A 462 -31.80 -29.05 -7.40
N GLY A 463 -31.90 -27.80 -7.84
CA GLY A 463 -31.78 -26.63 -6.96
C GLY A 463 -30.37 -26.36 -6.42
N ALA A 464 -29.36 -27.14 -6.78
CA ALA A 464 -27.97 -26.98 -6.35
C ALA A 464 -26.99 -26.99 -7.55
N PRO A 465 -26.91 -25.90 -8.32
CA PRO A 465 -26.11 -25.86 -9.54
C PRO A 465 -24.62 -26.09 -9.25
N ASN A 466 -23.91 -26.69 -10.20
CA ASN A 466 -22.47 -26.92 -10.12
C ASN A 466 -21.98 -27.73 -8.91
N PHE A 467 -22.87 -28.51 -8.28
CA PHE A 467 -22.50 -29.47 -7.25
C PHE A 467 -21.49 -30.49 -7.79
N ARG A 468 -20.42 -30.73 -7.03
CA ARG A 468 -19.37 -31.68 -7.36
C ARG A 468 -18.56 -32.10 -6.14
N GLU A 469 -18.04 -33.31 -6.17
CA GLU A 469 -17.07 -33.85 -5.23
C GLU A 469 -15.64 -33.70 -5.77
N VAL A 470 -14.66 -33.46 -4.89
CA VAL A 470 -13.24 -33.48 -5.25
C VAL A 470 -12.73 -34.93 -5.17
N PRO A 471 -12.15 -35.49 -6.24
CA PRO A 471 -11.68 -36.88 -6.24
C PRO A 471 -10.71 -37.18 -5.09
N GLY A 472 -11.04 -38.18 -4.28
CA GLY A 472 -10.22 -38.64 -3.15
C GLY A 472 -10.38 -37.83 -1.85
N PHE A 473 -11.29 -36.85 -1.79
CA PHE A 473 -11.51 -36.03 -0.60
C PHE A 473 -13.00 -35.89 -0.26
N PRO A 474 -13.40 -35.88 1.03
CA PRO A 474 -14.76 -35.53 1.45
C PRO A 474 -15.00 -34.01 1.38
N VAL A 475 -14.70 -33.42 0.22
CA VAL A 475 -14.71 -31.99 -0.06
C VAL A 475 -15.56 -31.76 -1.31
N PHE A 476 -16.54 -30.86 -1.20
CA PHE A 476 -17.54 -30.60 -2.21
C PHE A 476 -17.59 -29.11 -2.56
N GLY A 477 -17.89 -28.81 -3.82
CA GLY A 477 -18.12 -27.45 -4.30
C GLY A 477 -19.50 -27.32 -4.92
N VAL A 478 -20.18 -26.20 -4.70
CA VAL A 478 -21.52 -25.93 -5.26
C VAL A 478 -21.69 -24.43 -5.56
N ALA A 479 -22.53 -24.08 -6.53
CA ALA A 479 -23.04 -22.71 -6.68
C ALA A 479 -24.01 -22.38 -5.54
N ASN A 480 -24.52 -21.16 -5.47
CA ASN A 480 -25.47 -20.81 -4.42
C ASN A 480 -26.79 -21.60 -4.63
N PRO A 481 -27.15 -22.53 -3.72
CA PRO A 481 -28.31 -23.39 -3.92
C PRO A 481 -29.61 -22.72 -3.44
N THR A 482 -30.74 -23.30 -3.83
CA THR A 482 -32.04 -23.10 -3.16
C THR A 482 -32.09 -23.85 -1.84
N ILE A 483 -33.06 -23.55 -0.96
CA ILE A 483 -33.21 -24.28 0.32
C ILE A 483 -33.42 -25.79 0.06
N ASP A 484 -34.25 -26.15 -0.92
CA ASP A 484 -34.45 -27.56 -1.31
C ASP A 484 -33.18 -28.17 -1.91
N GLY A 485 -32.42 -27.39 -2.70
CA GLY A 485 -31.11 -27.80 -3.18
C GLY A 485 -30.12 -28.11 -2.05
N ILE A 486 -30.13 -27.35 -0.95
CA ILE A 486 -29.31 -27.66 0.24
C ILE A 486 -29.71 -29.02 0.80
N ARG A 487 -31.01 -29.29 0.95
CA ARG A 487 -31.51 -30.58 1.45
C ARG A 487 -31.10 -31.73 0.53
N SER A 488 -31.22 -31.56 -0.78
CA SER A 488 -30.80 -32.54 -1.79
C SER A 488 -29.30 -32.83 -1.72
N VAL A 489 -28.47 -31.80 -1.53
CA VAL A 489 -27.01 -31.96 -1.32
C VAL A 489 -26.71 -32.75 -0.04
N LEU A 490 -27.39 -32.45 1.06
CA LEU A 490 -27.18 -33.18 2.33
C LEU A 490 -27.57 -34.65 2.21
N GLN A 491 -28.68 -34.95 1.54
CA GLN A 491 -29.07 -36.33 1.24
C GLN A 491 -28.01 -37.04 0.39
N ARG A 492 -27.51 -36.38 -0.66
CA ARG A 492 -26.50 -36.92 -1.57
C ARG A 492 -25.14 -37.21 -0.89
N ILE A 493 -24.77 -36.40 0.11
CA ILE A 493 -23.56 -36.59 0.92
C ILE A 493 -23.74 -37.71 1.98
N GLY A 494 -24.96 -38.20 2.18
CA GLY A 494 -25.28 -39.18 3.24
C GLY A 494 -25.40 -38.53 4.62
N SER A 495 -25.80 -37.26 4.67
CA SER A 495 -25.97 -36.43 5.87
C SER A 495 -27.45 -36.30 6.26
N SER A 496 -28.22 -37.40 6.23
CA SER A 496 -29.58 -37.44 6.80
C SER A 496 -29.52 -37.38 8.35
N LYS A 497 -30.66 -37.41 9.05
CA LYS A 497 -30.70 -37.35 10.53
C LYS A 497 -29.86 -38.51 11.13
N GLY A 498 -28.75 -38.19 11.78
CA GLY A 498 -27.77 -39.16 12.31
C GLY A 498 -26.70 -39.64 11.31
N GLY A 499 -26.64 -39.07 10.11
CA GLY A 499 -25.65 -39.36 9.07
C GLY A 499 -24.33 -38.60 9.23
N ARG A 500 -23.54 -38.53 8.15
CA ARG A 500 -22.22 -37.89 8.15
C ARG A 500 -22.31 -36.39 8.52
N PRO A 501 -21.48 -35.86 9.43
CA PRO A 501 -21.43 -34.43 9.72
C PRO A 501 -21.02 -33.60 8.50
N VAL A 502 -21.66 -32.44 8.28
CA VAL A 502 -21.35 -31.51 7.19
C VAL A 502 -20.97 -30.15 7.74
N PHE A 503 -19.85 -29.59 7.26
CA PHE A 503 -19.47 -28.21 7.52
C PHE A 503 -19.59 -27.37 6.26
N TRP A 504 -20.66 -26.58 6.18
CA TRP A 504 -21.00 -25.74 5.05
C TRP A 504 -20.35 -24.35 5.15
N HIS A 505 -19.58 -23.99 4.14
CA HIS A 505 -18.83 -22.74 4.04
C HIS A 505 -19.39 -21.86 2.92
N ASN A 506 -20.08 -20.79 3.29
CA ASN A 506 -20.50 -19.76 2.35
C ASN A 506 -19.41 -18.71 2.21
N MET A 507 -18.81 -18.65 1.02
CA MET A 507 -17.63 -17.83 0.74
C MET A 507 -17.96 -16.42 0.23
N ARG A 508 -19.22 -15.98 0.33
CA ARG A 508 -19.70 -14.72 -0.24
C ARG A 508 -19.54 -13.53 0.69
N GLU A 509 -19.02 -12.43 0.15
CA GLU A 509 -19.06 -11.12 0.82
C GLU A 509 -20.32 -10.32 0.47
N GLU A 510 -21.04 -10.71 -0.58
CA GLU A 510 -22.30 -10.08 -0.97
C GLU A 510 -23.43 -10.53 -0.04
N PRO A 511 -24.34 -9.62 0.40
CA PRO A 511 -25.51 -10.02 1.18
C PRO A 511 -26.49 -10.80 0.30
N VAL A 512 -26.97 -11.93 0.82
CA VAL A 512 -27.93 -12.83 0.17
C VAL A 512 -29.14 -12.98 1.08
N VAL A 513 -30.33 -13.06 0.49
CA VAL A 513 -31.58 -13.38 1.19
C VAL A 513 -32.32 -14.46 0.42
N TYR A 514 -33.03 -15.34 1.10
CA TYR A 514 -33.92 -16.32 0.48
C TYR A 514 -35.35 -15.80 0.51
N ILE A 515 -36.01 -15.77 -0.64
CA ILE A 515 -37.42 -15.43 -0.80
C ILE A 515 -38.11 -16.66 -1.40
N ASN A 516 -39.13 -17.19 -0.73
CA ASN A 516 -39.84 -18.40 -1.15
C ASN A 516 -38.88 -19.58 -1.45
N GLY A 517 -37.86 -19.75 -0.61
CA GLY A 517 -36.84 -20.79 -0.75
C GLY A 517 -35.78 -20.56 -1.84
N LYS A 518 -35.86 -19.48 -2.62
CA LYS A 518 -34.92 -19.13 -3.70
C LYS A 518 -33.97 -18.01 -3.29
N PRO A 519 -32.67 -18.08 -3.66
CA PRO A 519 -31.71 -17.05 -3.27
C PRO A 519 -31.78 -15.81 -4.17
N PHE A 520 -31.76 -14.63 -3.55
CA PHE A 520 -31.69 -13.31 -4.18
C PHE A 520 -30.48 -12.53 -3.65
N VAL A 521 -29.90 -11.71 -4.52
CA VAL A 521 -28.74 -10.87 -4.23
C VAL A 521 -29.02 -9.43 -4.63
N LEU A 522 -28.49 -8.50 -3.84
CA LEU A 522 -28.60 -7.08 -4.13
C LEU A 522 -27.71 -6.68 -5.33
N ARG A 523 -28.23 -5.78 -6.18
CA ARG A 523 -27.56 -5.24 -7.38
C ARG A 523 -27.88 -3.75 -7.55
N GLU A 524 -27.07 -3.06 -8.37
CA GLU A 524 -27.40 -1.71 -8.85
C GLU A 524 -28.29 -1.79 -10.09
N VAL A 525 -29.27 -0.88 -10.19
CA VAL A 525 -30.16 -0.76 -11.36
C VAL A 525 -29.36 -0.59 -12.66
N GLU A 526 -28.30 0.22 -12.63
CA GLU A 526 -27.47 0.50 -13.82
C GLU A 526 -26.60 -0.70 -14.24
N ARG A 527 -26.39 -1.66 -13.34
CA ARG A 527 -25.46 -2.78 -13.51
C ARG A 527 -26.00 -4.09 -12.91
N PRO A 528 -27.17 -4.59 -13.34
CA PRO A 528 -27.84 -5.73 -12.73
C PRO A 528 -27.03 -7.04 -12.85
N TYR A 529 -26.14 -7.13 -13.84
CA TYR A 529 -25.27 -8.29 -14.07
C TYR A 529 -23.94 -8.24 -13.28
N LYS A 530 -23.63 -7.17 -12.55
CA LYS A 530 -22.34 -7.01 -11.86
C LYS A 530 -22.47 -7.05 -10.33
N ASN A 531 -21.50 -7.68 -9.68
CA ASN A 531 -21.35 -7.61 -8.23
C ASN A 531 -21.04 -6.18 -7.78
N MET A 532 -21.67 -5.74 -6.68
CA MET A 532 -21.34 -4.47 -6.03
C MET A 532 -19.95 -4.55 -5.38
N LEU A 533 -19.20 -3.45 -5.45
CA LEU A 533 -17.77 -3.44 -5.11
C LEU A 533 -17.47 -3.08 -3.65
N GLU A 534 -18.49 -2.65 -2.91
CA GLU A 534 -18.43 -2.01 -1.58
C GLU A 534 -18.21 -2.99 -0.42
N TYR A 535 -18.49 -4.28 -0.62
CA TYR A 535 -18.35 -5.28 0.45
C TYR A 535 -16.92 -5.76 0.68
N SER A 536 -15.97 -5.30 -0.12
CA SER A 536 -14.68 -5.97 -0.11
C SER A 536 -13.91 -5.79 1.17
N GLY A 537 -13.72 -6.93 1.82
CA GLY A 537 -13.00 -7.03 3.07
C GLY A 537 -13.86 -6.94 4.32
N ILE A 538 -15.18 -6.84 4.17
CA ILE A 538 -16.16 -6.94 5.24
C ILE A 538 -15.96 -8.24 6.02
N ASP A 539 -16.26 -8.22 7.32
CA ASP A 539 -16.21 -9.42 8.15
C ASP A 539 -17.54 -10.17 8.15
N ARG A 540 -17.53 -11.35 8.79
CA ARG A 540 -18.71 -12.22 8.88
C ARG A 540 -19.89 -11.52 9.55
N GLU A 541 -19.67 -10.94 10.73
CA GLU A 541 -20.74 -10.43 11.57
C GLU A 541 -21.45 -9.24 10.90
N ARG A 542 -20.70 -8.39 10.19
CA ARG A 542 -21.27 -7.24 9.47
C ARG A 542 -22.06 -7.65 8.24
N VAL A 543 -21.64 -8.69 7.51
CA VAL A 543 -22.46 -9.23 6.40
C VAL A 543 -23.75 -9.84 6.94
N GLU A 544 -23.69 -10.63 8.01
CA GLU A 544 -24.89 -11.25 8.60
C GLU A 544 -25.87 -10.18 9.13
N ARG A 545 -25.38 -9.10 9.76
CA ARG A 545 -26.23 -7.96 10.15
C ARG A 545 -26.82 -7.21 8.95
N MET A 546 -26.06 -7.06 7.88
CA MET A 546 -26.57 -6.46 6.65
C MET A 546 -27.66 -7.31 5.98
N GLU A 547 -27.54 -8.64 6.02
CA GLU A 547 -28.57 -9.57 5.54
C GLU A 547 -29.85 -9.47 6.38
N ALA A 548 -29.73 -9.30 7.71
CA ALA A 548 -30.88 -9.06 8.58
C ALA A 548 -31.59 -7.73 8.26
N ARG A 549 -30.84 -6.62 8.11
CA ARG A 549 -31.41 -5.33 7.70
C ARG A 549 -32.04 -5.38 6.31
N LEU A 550 -31.44 -6.12 5.37
CA LEU A 550 -32.01 -6.33 4.04
C LEU A 550 -33.36 -7.06 4.12
N LYS A 551 -33.49 -8.08 4.98
CA LYS A 551 -34.77 -8.76 5.24
C LYS A 551 -35.82 -7.78 5.79
N GLU A 552 -35.45 -6.92 6.73
CA GLU A 552 -36.35 -5.91 7.30
C GLU A 552 -36.80 -4.86 6.26
N ASP A 553 -35.88 -4.40 5.39
CA ASP A 553 -36.23 -3.50 4.30
C ASP A 553 -37.23 -4.12 3.32
N ILE A 554 -37.04 -5.41 2.98
CA ILE A 554 -37.96 -6.13 2.08
C ILE A 554 -39.35 -6.23 2.71
N LEU A 555 -39.43 -6.58 4.00
CA LEU A 555 -40.71 -6.67 4.70
C LEU A 555 -41.43 -5.31 4.74
N ARG A 556 -40.71 -4.22 5.05
CA ARG A 556 -41.28 -2.86 5.03
C ARG A 556 -41.74 -2.42 3.64
N GLU A 557 -40.94 -2.65 2.60
CA GLU A 557 -41.36 -2.32 1.23
C GLU A 557 -42.58 -3.14 0.83
N ALA A 558 -42.63 -4.43 1.18
CA ALA A 558 -43.76 -5.29 0.87
C ALA A 558 -45.07 -4.84 1.52
N GLU A 559 -45.05 -4.28 2.74
CA GLU A 559 -46.24 -3.68 3.37
C GLU A 559 -46.84 -2.56 2.51
N SER A 560 -46.00 -1.79 1.81
CA SER A 560 -46.44 -0.70 0.92
C SER A 560 -47.05 -1.20 -0.40
N TYR A 561 -46.81 -2.47 -0.77
CA TYR A 561 -47.26 -3.09 -2.01
C TYR A 561 -48.08 -4.38 -1.76
N GLU A 562 -48.90 -4.38 -0.71
CA GLU A 562 -49.85 -5.47 -0.39
C GLU A 562 -49.18 -6.85 -0.24
N GLY A 563 -48.05 -6.89 0.47
CA GLY A 563 -47.30 -8.12 0.73
C GLY A 563 -46.57 -8.65 -0.50
N ALA A 564 -46.15 -7.79 -1.43
CA ALA A 564 -45.36 -8.16 -2.59
C ALA A 564 -44.07 -7.33 -2.71
N ILE A 565 -43.00 -7.95 -3.20
CA ILE A 565 -41.71 -7.29 -3.47
C ILE A 565 -41.34 -7.45 -4.93
N MET A 566 -40.81 -6.40 -5.55
CA MET A 566 -40.31 -6.50 -6.92
C MET A 566 -38.87 -7.02 -6.97
N VAL A 567 -38.69 -8.09 -7.76
CA VAL A 567 -37.43 -8.77 -8.01
C VAL A 567 -37.16 -8.87 -9.52
N ILE A 568 -35.92 -9.17 -9.86
CA ILE A 568 -35.46 -9.40 -11.24
C ILE A 568 -35.11 -10.87 -11.41
N HIS A 569 -35.70 -11.51 -12.41
CA HIS A 569 -35.33 -12.86 -12.84
C HIS A 569 -34.54 -12.81 -14.15
N GLU A 570 -33.91 -13.93 -14.52
CA GLU A 570 -33.13 -14.07 -15.74
C GLU A 570 -33.66 -15.25 -16.56
N THR A 571 -33.92 -15.03 -17.85
CA THR A 571 -34.37 -16.05 -18.79
C THR A 571 -33.21 -16.94 -19.25
N LYS A 572 -33.51 -18.01 -19.98
CA LYS A 572 -32.50 -18.89 -20.57
C LYS A 572 -31.58 -18.16 -21.56
N ASP A 573 -32.09 -17.13 -22.21
CA ASP A 573 -31.35 -16.32 -23.19
C ASP A 573 -30.53 -15.18 -22.54
N GLY A 574 -30.46 -15.14 -21.21
CA GLY A 574 -29.70 -14.13 -20.45
C GLY A 574 -30.39 -12.77 -20.34
N GLN A 575 -31.65 -12.65 -20.81
CA GLN A 575 -32.45 -11.44 -20.64
C GLN A 575 -33.02 -11.38 -19.23
N ILE A 576 -33.08 -10.18 -18.65
CA ILE A 576 -33.70 -9.97 -17.35
C ILE A 576 -35.15 -9.50 -17.50
N PHE A 577 -36.01 -9.87 -16.56
CA PHE A 577 -37.38 -9.39 -16.47
C PHE A 577 -37.79 -9.16 -15.01
N ASP A 578 -38.70 -8.21 -14.83
CA ASP A 578 -39.19 -7.79 -13.52
C ASP A 578 -40.40 -8.64 -13.12
N ALA A 579 -40.49 -9.02 -11.84
CA ALA A 579 -41.60 -9.79 -11.30
C ALA A 579 -41.93 -9.35 -9.88
N TRP A 580 -43.22 -9.35 -9.56
CA TRP A 580 -43.72 -9.19 -8.19
C TRP A 580 -43.83 -10.56 -7.52
N GLU A 581 -43.10 -10.75 -6.42
CA GLU A 581 -43.15 -11.97 -5.61
C GLU A 581 -43.90 -11.67 -4.31
N HIS A 582 -44.87 -12.53 -3.96
CA HIS A 582 -45.55 -12.42 -2.67
C HIS A 582 -44.64 -12.86 -1.54
N VAL A 583 -44.63 -12.06 -0.47
CA VAL A 583 -43.77 -12.26 0.69
C VAL A 583 -44.49 -11.98 2.01
N ASN A 584 -44.12 -12.75 3.02
CA ASN A 584 -44.45 -12.60 4.42
C ASN A 584 -43.22 -12.93 5.29
N SER A 585 -43.35 -12.82 6.62
CA SER A 585 -42.24 -13.05 7.56
C SER A 585 -41.61 -14.45 7.47
N ASP A 586 -42.39 -15.48 7.13
CA ASP A 586 -41.89 -16.87 7.06
C ASP A 586 -41.23 -17.17 5.71
N SER A 587 -41.65 -16.49 4.65
CA SER A 587 -41.14 -16.68 3.29
C SER A 587 -39.75 -16.07 3.06
N ILE A 588 -39.28 -15.19 3.95
CA ILE A 588 -38.01 -14.48 3.84
C ILE A 588 -37.04 -14.95 4.92
N GLN A 589 -35.91 -15.53 4.51
CA GLN A 589 -34.89 -16.03 5.42
C GLN A 589 -33.49 -15.55 5.04
N THR A 590 -32.69 -15.17 6.03
CA THR A 590 -31.25 -14.99 5.84
C THR A 590 -30.55 -16.35 5.73
N PRO A 591 -29.36 -16.44 5.12
CA PRO A 591 -28.59 -17.69 5.11
C PRO A 591 -28.39 -18.27 6.51
N LEU A 592 -28.10 -17.43 7.51
CA LEU A 592 -27.94 -17.88 8.90
C LEU A 592 -29.22 -18.52 9.44
N GLU A 593 -30.38 -17.93 9.18
CA GLU A 593 -31.69 -18.49 9.58
C GLU A 593 -31.97 -19.83 8.88
N VAL A 594 -31.67 -19.95 7.59
CA VAL A 594 -31.85 -21.20 6.82
C VAL A 594 -31.04 -22.33 7.45
N PHE A 595 -29.74 -22.11 7.70
CA PHE A 595 -28.89 -23.16 8.25
C PHE A 595 -29.21 -23.49 9.72
N LYS A 596 -29.62 -22.50 10.53
CA LYS A 596 -30.13 -22.76 11.89
C LYS A 596 -31.41 -23.59 11.87
N SER A 597 -32.31 -23.33 10.93
CA SER A 597 -33.53 -24.14 10.75
C SER A 597 -33.18 -25.59 10.41
N LEU A 598 -32.24 -25.82 9.50
CA LEU A 598 -31.80 -27.17 9.13
C LEU A 598 -31.12 -27.92 10.30
N GLU A 599 -30.34 -27.21 11.12
CA GLU A 599 -29.78 -27.78 12.36
C GLU A 599 -30.90 -28.17 13.34
N GLY A 600 -31.91 -27.30 13.51
CA GLY A 600 -33.10 -27.57 14.32
C GLY A 600 -33.95 -28.74 13.81
N ASP A 601 -33.98 -28.96 12.48
CA ASP A 601 -34.65 -30.10 11.84
C ASP A 601 -33.91 -31.44 12.10
N GLY A 602 -32.72 -31.40 12.71
CA GLY A 602 -31.92 -32.56 13.09
C GLY A 602 -30.87 -32.99 12.06
N PHE A 603 -30.54 -32.14 11.08
CA PHE A 603 -29.41 -32.40 10.18
C PHE A 603 -28.08 -32.11 10.92
N PRO A 604 -27.06 -32.99 10.81
CA PRO A 604 -25.77 -32.78 11.44
C PRO A 604 -24.91 -31.77 10.65
N ILE A 605 -25.39 -30.52 10.55
CA ILE A 605 -24.80 -29.46 9.73
C ILE A 605 -24.31 -28.29 10.57
N LYS A 606 -23.10 -27.81 10.27
CA LYS A 606 -22.55 -26.54 10.78
C LYS A 606 -22.41 -25.55 9.63
N TYR A 607 -22.71 -24.29 9.90
CA TYR A 607 -22.61 -23.20 8.93
C TYR A 607 -21.50 -22.22 9.31
N ALA A 608 -20.68 -21.84 8.33
CA ALA A 608 -19.70 -20.77 8.43
C ALA A 608 -19.81 -19.80 7.25
N ARG A 609 -19.96 -18.51 7.54
CA ARG A 609 -19.80 -17.42 6.58
C ARG A 609 -18.33 -16.97 6.56
N VAL A 610 -17.67 -17.07 5.40
CA VAL A 610 -16.28 -16.66 5.18
C VAL A 610 -16.25 -15.69 3.99
N PRO A 611 -16.48 -14.38 4.22
CA PRO A 611 -16.65 -13.42 3.13
C PRO A 611 -15.34 -13.18 2.37
N ILE A 612 -15.23 -13.75 1.16
CA ILE A 612 -14.09 -13.56 0.27
C ILE A 612 -14.49 -12.74 -0.94
N THR A 613 -13.65 -11.76 -1.28
CA THR A 613 -13.85 -10.89 -2.43
C THR A 613 -13.82 -11.63 -3.75
N ASP A 614 -14.87 -11.43 -4.54
CA ASP A 614 -15.00 -12.06 -5.85
C ASP A 614 -13.87 -11.66 -6.80
N GLY A 615 -13.37 -12.63 -7.56
CA GLY A 615 -12.26 -12.45 -8.48
C GLY A 615 -10.87 -12.23 -7.86
N LYS A 616 -10.77 -12.00 -6.54
CA LYS A 616 -9.48 -11.75 -5.86
C LYS A 616 -8.91 -13.00 -5.20
N ALA A 617 -7.66 -12.90 -4.76
CA ALA A 617 -7.07 -13.90 -3.87
C ALA A 617 -7.55 -13.72 -2.41
N PRO A 618 -7.77 -14.81 -1.64
CA PRO A 618 -8.09 -14.71 -0.22
C PRO A 618 -7.04 -13.91 0.57
N LYS A 619 -7.49 -13.17 1.59
CA LYS A 619 -6.60 -12.54 2.58
C LYS A 619 -5.97 -13.62 3.46
N SER A 620 -4.84 -13.32 4.08
CA SER A 620 -4.16 -14.27 4.97
C SER A 620 -5.05 -14.73 6.14
N SER A 621 -5.89 -13.84 6.67
CA SER A 621 -6.90 -14.17 7.69
C SER A 621 -7.98 -15.16 7.21
N ASP A 622 -8.26 -15.18 5.91
CA ASP A 622 -9.27 -16.08 5.33
C ASP A 622 -8.71 -17.51 5.29
N PHE A 623 -7.42 -17.66 4.95
CA PHE A 623 -6.70 -18.93 5.07
C PHE A 623 -6.70 -19.44 6.51
N ASP A 624 -6.40 -18.57 7.48
CA ASP A 624 -6.42 -18.93 8.91
C ASP A 624 -7.80 -19.41 9.37
N ARG A 625 -8.86 -18.70 8.97
CA ARG A 625 -10.24 -19.07 9.31
C ARG A 625 -10.64 -20.41 8.71
N LEU A 626 -10.34 -20.62 7.42
CA LEU A 626 -10.63 -21.88 6.74
C LEU A 626 -9.86 -23.04 7.38
N ALA A 627 -8.55 -22.87 7.61
CA ALA A 627 -7.72 -23.88 8.27
C ALA A 627 -8.23 -24.22 9.67
N ALA A 628 -8.62 -23.22 10.47
CA ALA A 628 -9.21 -23.43 11.79
C ALA A 628 -10.52 -24.23 11.72
N ASN A 629 -11.43 -23.88 10.79
CA ASN A 629 -12.69 -24.59 10.61
C ASN A 629 -12.46 -26.06 10.21
N ILE A 630 -11.49 -26.32 9.33
CA ILE A 630 -11.18 -27.67 8.85
C ILE A 630 -10.48 -28.50 9.93
N ALA A 631 -9.51 -27.93 10.64
CA ALA A 631 -8.74 -28.61 11.67
C ALA A 631 -9.52 -28.89 12.96
N SER A 632 -10.57 -28.11 13.25
CA SER A 632 -11.43 -28.30 14.43
C SER A 632 -12.59 -29.28 14.20
N ALA A 633 -12.82 -29.70 12.96
CA ALA A 633 -13.89 -30.63 12.61
C ALA A 633 -13.48 -32.10 12.84
N SER A 634 -14.46 -32.98 13.03
CA SER A 634 -14.21 -34.42 13.17
C SER A 634 -13.66 -35.04 11.88
N LYS A 635 -12.96 -36.18 12.00
CA LYS A 635 -12.28 -36.82 10.86
C LYS A 635 -13.23 -37.16 9.70
N ASP A 636 -14.46 -37.55 10.03
CA ASP A 636 -15.54 -37.94 9.11
C ASP A 636 -16.35 -36.77 8.53
N THR A 637 -16.09 -35.53 8.96
CA THR A 637 -16.82 -34.35 8.48
C THR A 637 -16.58 -34.12 6.98
N ALA A 638 -17.67 -33.95 6.23
CA ALA A 638 -17.66 -33.47 4.85
C ALA A 638 -17.68 -31.94 4.77
N PHE A 639 -16.88 -31.36 3.88
CA PHE A 639 -16.80 -29.90 3.73
C PHE A 639 -17.46 -29.45 2.43
N VAL A 640 -18.42 -28.54 2.51
CA VAL A 640 -19.10 -27.98 1.33
C VAL A 640 -18.74 -26.52 1.19
N PHE A 641 -18.27 -26.09 0.02
CA PHE A 641 -17.93 -24.70 -0.27
C PHE A 641 -18.85 -24.13 -1.32
N ASN A 642 -19.48 -22.98 -1.05
CA ASN A 642 -20.31 -22.29 -2.02
C ASN A 642 -19.93 -20.82 -2.23
N CYS A 643 -20.12 -20.37 -3.47
CA CYS A 643 -20.10 -18.97 -3.86
C CYS A 643 -21.19 -18.75 -4.92
N GLN A 644 -21.29 -17.56 -5.52
CA GLN A 644 -22.33 -17.26 -6.52
C GLN A 644 -22.46 -18.36 -7.60
N MET A 645 -21.39 -18.63 -8.34
CA MET A 645 -21.40 -19.62 -9.44
C MET A 645 -20.75 -20.95 -9.09
N GLY A 646 -20.20 -21.13 -7.89
CA GLY A 646 -19.46 -22.33 -7.52
C GLY A 646 -18.09 -22.48 -8.19
N ARG A 647 -17.56 -21.41 -8.82
CA ARG A 647 -16.30 -21.39 -9.60
C ARG A 647 -15.12 -20.85 -8.78
N GLY A 648 -14.75 -19.58 -8.94
CA GLY A 648 -13.47 -19.05 -8.42
C GLY A 648 -13.25 -19.18 -6.90
N ARG A 649 -14.16 -18.62 -6.08
CA ARG A 649 -14.06 -18.68 -4.61
C ARG A 649 -14.20 -20.11 -4.10
N THR A 650 -15.21 -20.84 -4.55
CA THR A 650 -15.45 -22.25 -4.23
C THR A 650 -14.24 -23.13 -4.54
N THR A 651 -13.70 -23.10 -5.76
CA THR A 651 -12.50 -23.87 -6.12
C THR A 651 -11.30 -23.52 -5.25
N THR A 652 -11.16 -22.26 -4.84
CA THR A 652 -10.09 -21.86 -3.92
C THR A 652 -10.30 -22.47 -2.54
N GLY A 653 -11.54 -22.46 -2.02
CA GLY A 653 -11.91 -23.11 -0.76
C GLY A 653 -11.68 -24.62 -0.79
N THR A 654 -12.05 -25.29 -1.87
CA THR A 654 -11.81 -26.74 -2.02
C THR A 654 -10.32 -27.08 -2.07
N VAL A 655 -9.50 -26.30 -2.80
CA VAL A 655 -8.03 -26.47 -2.81
C VAL A 655 -7.44 -26.32 -1.41
N ILE A 656 -7.84 -25.26 -0.67
CA ILE A 656 -7.39 -25.04 0.71
C ILE A 656 -7.79 -26.22 1.61
N ALA A 657 -9.02 -26.70 1.48
CA ALA A 657 -9.51 -27.84 2.27
C ALA A 657 -8.73 -29.13 2.01
N CYS A 658 -8.46 -29.46 0.75
CA CYS A 658 -7.65 -30.62 0.38
C CYS A 658 -6.22 -30.52 0.94
N LEU A 659 -5.58 -29.35 0.84
CA LEU A 659 -4.23 -29.15 1.38
C LEU A 659 -4.17 -29.33 2.91
N VAL A 660 -5.13 -28.74 3.63
CA VAL A 660 -5.21 -28.88 5.10
C VAL A 660 -5.50 -30.33 5.48
N LYS A 661 -6.38 -31.03 4.74
CA LYS A 661 -6.66 -32.46 4.96
C LYS A 661 -5.43 -33.33 4.73
N LEU A 662 -4.70 -33.14 3.63
CA LEU A 662 -3.43 -33.85 3.39
C LEU A 662 -2.45 -33.64 4.54
N ARG A 663 -2.35 -32.40 5.06
CA ARG A 663 -1.49 -32.10 6.20
C ARG A 663 -1.94 -32.81 7.49
N ILE A 664 -3.23 -32.87 7.77
CA ILE A 664 -3.80 -33.56 8.94
C ILE A 664 -3.59 -35.07 8.83
N ASP A 665 -3.80 -35.64 7.64
CA ASP A 665 -3.79 -37.10 7.45
C ASP A 665 -2.38 -37.68 7.31
N TYR A 666 -1.42 -36.94 6.71
CA TYR A 666 -0.08 -37.45 6.38
C TYR A 666 1.08 -36.72 7.07
N GLY A 667 0.83 -35.63 7.81
CA GLY A 667 1.88 -34.88 8.49
C GLY A 667 2.75 -34.04 7.54
N ARG A 668 4.05 -33.89 7.88
CA ARG A 668 5.03 -33.10 7.12
C ARG A 668 6.12 -34.02 6.52
N PRO A 669 6.57 -33.79 5.27
CA PRO A 669 6.03 -32.82 4.31
C PRO A 669 4.66 -33.28 3.78
N ILE A 670 3.87 -32.35 3.24
CA ILE A 670 2.60 -32.70 2.59
C ILE A 670 2.91 -33.61 1.40
N LYS A 671 2.23 -34.75 1.27
CA LYS A 671 2.42 -35.70 0.16
C LYS A 671 1.07 -36.10 -0.42
N VAL A 672 1.05 -36.38 -1.72
CA VAL A 672 -0.06 -37.04 -2.40
C VAL A 672 0.31 -38.52 -2.57
N LEU A 673 -0.58 -39.46 -2.21
CA LEU A 673 -0.30 -40.89 -2.38
C LEU A 673 -0.21 -41.25 -3.88
N PRO A 674 0.81 -42.02 -4.32
CA PRO A 674 0.98 -42.42 -5.72
C PRO A 674 -0.13 -43.32 -6.29
N GLY A 675 -0.96 -43.94 -5.44
CA GLY A 675 -2.02 -44.88 -5.85
C GLY A 675 -3.27 -44.23 -6.46
N ASP A 676 -3.44 -42.92 -6.35
CA ASP A 676 -4.62 -42.18 -6.84
C ASP A 676 -4.45 -41.65 -8.28
N VAL A 677 -3.30 -41.88 -8.93
CA VAL A 677 -2.98 -41.29 -10.26
C VAL A 677 -3.48 -42.18 -11.42
N ASN A 678 -3.94 -43.39 -11.13
CA ASN A 678 -4.38 -44.36 -12.14
C ASN A 678 -5.92 -44.46 -12.19
N HIS A 679 -6.57 -43.48 -12.80
CA HIS A 679 -7.84 -43.72 -13.48
C HIS A 679 -7.93 -42.83 -14.73
N GLU A 680 -7.76 -43.51 -15.87
CA GLU A 680 -8.22 -43.18 -17.23
C GLU A 680 -7.90 -41.77 -17.77
N GLN A 681 -6.73 -41.66 -18.40
CA GLN A 681 -6.58 -40.85 -19.61
C GLN A 681 -7.56 -41.39 -20.68
N ALA A 682 -8.80 -40.90 -20.65
CA ALA A 682 -9.64 -40.87 -21.83
C ALA A 682 -9.11 -39.77 -22.73
N ASP A 683 -8.62 -40.16 -23.90
CA ASP A 683 -8.02 -39.30 -24.91
C ASP A 683 -8.89 -38.07 -25.20
N GLY A 684 -8.24 -36.90 -25.12
CA GLY A 684 -8.76 -35.69 -25.72
C GLY A 684 -8.71 -35.80 -27.23
N SER A 685 -9.87 -35.63 -27.87
CA SER A 685 -9.94 -34.92 -29.14
C SER A 685 -10.78 -33.66 -28.93
N SER A 686 -10.12 -32.52 -29.08
CA SER A 686 -10.72 -31.23 -29.32
C SER A 686 -11.31 -31.23 -30.73
N SER A 687 -12.55 -30.79 -30.93
CA SER A 687 -12.78 -29.61 -31.79
C SER A 687 -14.23 -29.11 -31.78
N SER A 688 -14.30 -27.81 -32.04
CA SER A 688 -15.42 -26.94 -32.40
C SER A 688 -16.44 -27.53 -33.37
N GLY A 689 -17.71 -27.14 -33.19
CA GLY A 689 -18.67 -27.03 -34.28
C GLY A 689 -18.66 -25.62 -34.87
N GLU A 690 -18.16 -25.50 -36.10
CA GLU A 690 -18.85 -24.81 -37.20
C GLU A 690 -19.01 -25.83 -38.33
N GLU A 691 -20.03 -25.63 -39.16
CA GLU A 691 -20.69 -26.62 -40.01
C GLU A 691 -19.90 -27.11 -41.25
N SER A 692 -20.33 -28.29 -41.70
CA SER A 692 -20.45 -28.78 -43.10
C SER A 692 -19.30 -29.59 -43.75
N GLY A 693 -19.70 -30.73 -44.32
CA GLY A 693 -19.06 -31.34 -45.51
C GLY A 693 -18.49 -32.75 -45.37
N SER A 694 -19.23 -33.74 -45.89
CA SER A 694 -18.84 -35.11 -46.31
C SER A 694 -17.48 -35.19 -47.04
N ASP A 695 -16.74 -36.30 -47.14
CA ASP A 695 -17.14 -37.68 -47.40
C ASP A 695 -15.97 -38.65 -47.12
N ALA A 696 -16.30 -39.94 -47.00
CA ALA A 696 -15.45 -41.03 -46.54
C ALA A 696 -14.37 -41.53 -47.55
N THR A 697 -13.22 -42.00 -47.06
CA THR A 697 -12.72 -43.36 -47.40
C THR A 697 -11.64 -43.85 -46.43
N ARG A 698 -11.84 -45.07 -45.92
CA ARG A 698 -10.90 -45.89 -45.13
C ARG A 698 -9.73 -46.36 -45.98
N LEU A 699 -8.56 -46.59 -45.34
CA LEU A 699 -7.70 -47.76 -45.56
C LEU A 699 -6.61 -47.85 -44.46
N THR A 700 -6.03 -49.04 -44.36
CA THR A 700 -5.60 -49.75 -43.14
C THR A 700 -4.10 -49.72 -42.82
N SER A 701 -3.82 -49.86 -41.52
CA SER A 701 -2.75 -50.61 -40.84
C SER A 701 -1.25 -50.40 -41.15
N SER A 702 -0.53 -50.25 -40.03
CA SER A 702 0.83 -50.73 -39.72
C SER A 702 2.01 -50.17 -40.49
N THR A 703 2.92 -49.50 -39.78
CA THR A 703 4.26 -50.03 -39.42
C THR A 703 5.16 -48.88 -38.93
N VAL A 704 5.81 -49.12 -37.78
CA VAL A 704 7.03 -48.51 -37.22
C VAL A 704 7.73 -47.47 -38.12
N LYS A 705 7.89 -46.22 -37.64
CA LYS A 705 8.93 -45.30 -38.13
C LYS A 705 9.26 -44.16 -37.15
N VAL A 706 10.51 -44.21 -36.68
CA VAL A 706 11.50 -43.12 -36.65
C VAL A 706 10.96 -41.70 -36.45
N ARG A 707 11.24 -41.11 -35.27
CA ARG A 707 11.07 -39.68 -34.99
C ARG A 707 11.95 -38.85 -35.92
N THR A 708 11.35 -38.24 -36.94
CA THR A 708 11.90 -37.07 -37.63
C THR A 708 11.52 -35.79 -36.88
N LYS A 709 12.52 -34.92 -36.71
CA LYS A 709 12.42 -33.58 -36.13
C LYS A 709 11.36 -32.74 -36.84
N ASN A 710 10.41 -32.21 -36.07
CA ASN A 710 9.74 -30.93 -36.34
C ASN A 710 9.69 -30.19 -35.00
N GLU A 711 10.72 -29.39 -34.72
CA GLU A 711 10.71 -28.44 -33.61
C GLU A 711 9.85 -27.24 -34.02
N GLN A 712 8.55 -27.33 -33.76
CA GLN A 712 7.69 -26.17 -33.60
C GLN A 712 7.83 -25.67 -32.16
N GLY A 713 8.10 -24.36 -32.01
CA GLY A 713 8.50 -23.74 -30.75
C GLY A 713 7.61 -24.06 -29.55
N ARG A 714 8.25 -24.34 -28.41
CA ARG A 714 7.61 -24.64 -27.12
C ARG A 714 6.62 -23.53 -26.74
N ALA A 715 5.36 -23.87 -26.54
CA ALA A 715 4.34 -22.94 -26.07
C ALA A 715 4.64 -22.46 -24.63
N PHE A 716 4.51 -21.16 -24.36
CA PHE A 716 4.73 -20.56 -23.03
C PHE A 716 3.76 -21.16 -22.00
N GLY A 717 4.29 -21.84 -20.99
CA GLY A 717 3.58 -22.50 -19.90
C GLY A 717 3.65 -21.74 -18.57
N ILE A 718 2.98 -22.29 -17.55
CA ILE A 718 2.96 -21.69 -16.19
C ILE A 718 4.38 -21.62 -15.60
N ASP A 719 5.21 -22.60 -15.95
CA ASP A 719 6.61 -22.71 -15.55
C ASP A 719 7.52 -21.69 -16.22
N ASP A 720 7.07 -20.92 -17.19
CA ASP A 720 7.89 -19.85 -17.79
C ASP A 720 7.73 -18.51 -17.03
N ILE A 721 6.89 -18.45 -15.99
CA ILE A 721 6.75 -17.29 -15.11
C ILE A 721 7.81 -17.34 -14.00
N LEU A 722 8.91 -16.61 -14.19
CA LEU A 722 10.08 -16.57 -13.30
C LEU A 722 9.75 -16.30 -11.82
N LEU A 723 8.73 -15.48 -11.54
CA LEU A 723 8.29 -15.18 -10.18
C LEU A 723 7.95 -16.44 -9.37
N LEU A 724 7.38 -17.46 -10.02
CA LEU A 724 6.95 -18.70 -9.38
C LEU A 724 8.14 -19.55 -8.93
N TRP A 725 9.25 -19.54 -9.67
CA TRP A 725 10.49 -20.17 -9.25
C TRP A 725 11.15 -19.43 -8.09
N LYS A 726 11.12 -18.09 -8.14
CA LYS A 726 11.69 -17.26 -7.07
C LYS A 726 11.03 -17.56 -5.73
N ILE A 727 9.70 -17.63 -5.67
CA ILE A 727 9.00 -17.95 -4.42
C ILE A 727 9.27 -19.39 -3.94
N THR A 728 9.29 -20.39 -4.82
CA THR A 728 9.55 -21.78 -4.39
C THR A 728 10.96 -21.95 -3.83
N ARG A 729 11.96 -21.25 -4.37
CA ARG A 729 13.34 -21.28 -3.87
C ARG A 729 13.48 -20.72 -2.45
N LEU A 730 12.60 -19.83 -2.02
CA LEU A 730 12.66 -19.26 -0.66
C LEU A 730 12.25 -20.25 0.43
N PHE A 731 11.55 -21.33 0.10
CA PHE A 731 11.03 -22.29 1.07
C PHE A 731 11.81 -23.62 0.98
N GLU A 732 12.10 -24.23 2.13
CA GLU A 732 12.82 -25.51 2.26
C GLU A 732 12.23 -26.60 1.34
N ASN A 733 10.93 -26.87 1.47
CA ASN A 733 10.18 -27.85 0.66
C ASN A 733 9.34 -27.16 -0.43
N GLY A 734 9.80 -26.02 -0.95
CA GLY A 734 8.98 -25.16 -1.82
C GLY A 734 8.61 -25.78 -3.15
N VAL A 735 9.46 -26.65 -3.72
CA VAL A 735 9.20 -27.36 -4.98
C VAL A 735 8.15 -28.44 -4.74
N GLU A 736 8.35 -29.29 -3.74
CA GLU A 736 7.43 -30.37 -3.36
C GLU A 736 6.05 -29.81 -2.98
N CYS A 737 6.02 -28.72 -2.21
CA CYS A 737 4.76 -28.05 -1.85
C CYS A 737 4.02 -27.53 -3.09
N ARG A 738 4.75 -27.00 -4.09
CA ARG A 738 4.17 -26.54 -5.34
C ARG A 738 3.65 -27.71 -6.19
N GLU A 739 4.37 -28.83 -6.25
CA GLU A 739 3.92 -30.03 -6.97
C GLU A 739 2.64 -30.61 -6.37
N VAL A 740 2.59 -30.73 -5.03
CA VAL A 740 1.37 -31.14 -4.31
C VAL A 740 0.21 -30.18 -4.58
N LEU A 741 0.47 -28.87 -4.52
CA LEU A 741 -0.53 -27.86 -4.84
C LEU A 741 -1.05 -28.00 -6.27
N ASP A 742 -0.16 -28.20 -7.25
CA ASP A 742 -0.53 -28.34 -8.66
C ASP A 742 -1.41 -29.57 -8.87
N ALA A 743 -1.07 -30.71 -8.26
CA ALA A 743 -1.89 -31.91 -8.28
C ALA A 743 -3.29 -31.68 -7.68
N ILE A 744 -3.39 -30.96 -6.56
CA ILE A 744 -4.68 -30.61 -5.94
C ILE A 744 -5.48 -29.62 -6.80
N ILE A 745 -4.84 -28.62 -7.41
CA ILE A 745 -5.48 -27.70 -8.35
C ILE A 745 -6.07 -28.49 -9.53
N ASP A 746 -5.37 -29.50 -10.02
CA ASP A 746 -5.83 -30.36 -11.10
C ASP A 746 -7.02 -31.22 -10.68
N ARG A 747 -7.01 -31.80 -9.47
CA ARG A 747 -8.18 -32.50 -8.91
C ARG A 747 -9.39 -31.57 -8.71
N CYS A 748 -9.17 -30.29 -8.44
CA CYS A 748 -10.23 -29.28 -8.28
C CYS A 748 -10.64 -28.58 -9.60
N SER A 749 -10.13 -29.03 -10.75
CA SER A 749 -10.19 -28.29 -12.01
C SER A 749 -11.53 -28.33 -12.75
N ALA A 750 -12.49 -29.13 -12.29
CA ALA A 750 -13.76 -29.44 -12.97
C ALA A 750 -14.54 -28.21 -13.51
N LEU A 751 -14.41 -27.04 -12.88
CA LEU A 751 -15.00 -25.78 -13.38
C LEU A 751 -13.99 -24.70 -13.76
N GLN A 752 -12.83 -24.73 -13.12
CA GLN A 752 -11.80 -23.73 -13.30
C GLN A 752 -10.47 -24.24 -12.73
N ASN A 753 -9.46 -24.33 -13.58
CA ASN A 753 -8.08 -24.53 -13.14
C ASN A 753 -7.39 -23.17 -12.96
N ILE A 754 -6.86 -22.91 -11.77
CA ILE A 754 -6.23 -21.61 -11.43
C ILE A 754 -5.03 -21.33 -12.34
N ARG A 755 -4.21 -22.34 -12.65
CA ARG A 755 -3.02 -22.20 -13.50
C ARG A 755 -3.40 -21.91 -14.96
N GLN A 756 -4.40 -22.61 -15.48
CA GLN A 756 -4.90 -22.36 -16.84
C GLN A 756 -5.56 -20.97 -16.98
N ALA A 757 -6.21 -20.47 -15.93
CA ALA A 757 -6.76 -19.11 -15.94
C ALA A 757 -5.67 -18.03 -16.11
N VAL A 758 -4.50 -18.19 -15.48
CA VAL A 758 -3.34 -17.28 -15.67
C VAL A 758 -2.92 -17.27 -17.14
N LEU A 759 -2.74 -18.44 -17.75
CA LEU A 759 -2.31 -18.58 -19.14
C LEU A 759 -3.35 -18.06 -20.13
N HIS A 760 -4.65 -18.25 -19.84
CA HIS A 760 -5.73 -17.71 -20.65
C HIS A 760 -5.70 -16.17 -20.71
N TYR A 761 -5.66 -15.50 -19.55
CA TYR A 761 -5.64 -14.03 -19.52
C TYR A 761 -4.35 -13.45 -20.11
N ARG A 762 -3.23 -14.18 -19.99
CA ARG A 762 -1.98 -13.86 -20.71
C ARG A 762 -2.18 -13.84 -22.22
N LYS A 763 -2.82 -14.87 -22.78
CA LYS A 763 -3.08 -14.98 -24.22
C LYS A 763 -3.91 -13.79 -24.70
N VAL A 764 -4.97 -13.43 -23.99
CA VAL A 764 -5.83 -12.27 -24.29
C VAL A 764 -5.06 -10.95 -24.22
N PHE A 765 -4.21 -10.76 -23.21
CA PHE A 765 -3.40 -9.54 -23.07
C PHE A 765 -2.41 -9.32 -24.22
N ASN A 766 -1.81 -10.40 -24.72
CA ASN A 766 -0.80 -10.36 -25.80
C ASN A 766 -1.38 -10.27 -27.22
N GLN A 767 -2.70 -10.36 -27.38
CA GLN A 767 -3.35 -10.18 -28.69
C GLN A 767 -3.44 -8.70 -29.05
N GLN A 768 -2.59 -8.25 -29.97
CA GLN A 768 -2.46 -6.84 -30.36
C GLN A 768 -3.72 -6.26 -31.01
N HIS A 769 -4.56 -7.09 -31.66
CA HIS A 769 -5.80 -6.68 -32.31
C HIS A 769 -6.97 -6.44 -31.34
N ILE A 770 -6.80 -6.73 -30.05
CA ILE A 770 -7.84 -6.52 -29.03
C ILE A 770 -7.79 -5.08 -28.51
N GLU A 771 -8.97 -4.47 -28.32
CA GLU A 771 -9.13 -3.13 -27.76
C GLU A 771 -8.30 -2.92 -26.48
N PRO A 772 -7.57 -1.78 -26.34
CA PRO A 772 -6.70 -1.51 -25.18
C PRO A 772 -7.39 -1.68 -23.82
N ARG A 773 -8.68 -1.33 -23.73
CA ARG A 773 -9.49 -1.49 -22.51
C ARG A 773 -9.65 -2.95 -22.11
N VAL A 774 -9.92 -3.83 -23.07
CA VAL A 774 -10.08 -5.28 -22.85
C VAL A 774 -8.75 -5.91 -22.45
N ARG A 775 -7.64 -5.51 -23.09
CA ARG A 775 -6.29 -5.94 -22.70
C ARG A 775 -5.95 -5.56 -21.26
N ARG A 776 -6.29 -4.33 -20.83
CA ARG A 776 -6.10 -3.87 -19.45
C ARG A 776 -6.93 -4.69 -18.44
N VAL A 777 -8.18 -5.02 -18.78
CA VAL A 777 -9.04 -5.88 -17.94
C VAL A 777 -8.46 -7.29 -17.84
N ALA A 778 -8.00 -7.86 -18.96
CA ALA A 778 -7.35 -9.16 -18.99
C ALA A 778 -6.08 -9.18 -18.15
N LEU A 779 -5.23 -8.15 -18.25
CA LEU A 779 -4.02 -8.01 -17.44
C LEU A 779 -4.34 -7.99 -15.94
N ASN A 780 -5.32 -7.19 -15.54
CA ASN A 780 -5.75 -7.10 -14.13
C ASN A 780 -6.30 -8.43 -13.62
N ARG A 781 -7.12 -9.13 -14.42
CA ARG A 781 -7.62 -10.46 -14.03
C ARG A 781 -6.50 -11.50 -13.98
N GLY A 782 -5.61 -11.52 -14.95
CA GLY A 782 -4.43 -12.39 -14.97
C GLY A 782 -3.60 -12.21 -13.70
N ALA A 783 -3.34 -10.96 -13.30
CA ALA A 783 -2.61 -10.63 -12.08
C ALA A 783 -3.31 -11.16 -10.81
N GLU A 784 -4.64 -11.08 -10.71
CA GLU A 784 -5.39 -11.62 -9.56
C GLU A 784 -5.33 -13.16 -9.48
N TYR A 785 -5.37 -13.88 -10.62
CA TYR A 785 -5.15 -15.34 -10.63
C TYR A 785 -3.71 -15.72 -10.31
N LEU A 786 -2.73 -14.94 -10.79
CA LEU A 786 -1.32 -15.15 -10.47
C LEU A 786 -1.05 -14.91 -8.98
N GLU A 787 -1.61 -13.85 -8.39
CA GLU A 787 -1.54 -13.61 -6.94
C GLU A 787 -2.20 -14.73 -6.14
N ARG A 788 -3.35 -15.25 -6.61
CA ARG A 788 -4.03 -16.38 -5.97
C ARG A 788 -3.16 -17.63 -5.94
N TYR A 789 -2.56 -17.99 -7.07
CA TYR A 789 -1.64 -19.13 -7.15
C TYR A 789 -0.39 -18.91 -6.29
N PHE A 790 0.21 -17.73 -6.36
CA PHE A 790 1.35 -17.33 -5.53
C PHE A 790 1.07 -17.50 -4.03
N ARG A 791 -0.11 -17.06 -3.56
CA ARG A 791 -0.51 -17.22 -2.15
C ARG A 791 -0.77 -18.66 -1.75
N LEU A 792 -1.31 -19.47 -2.67
CA LEU A 792 -1.49 -20.91 -2.43
C LEU A 792 -0.15 -21.63 -2.31
N ILE A 793 0.88 -21.25 -3.08
CA ILE A 793 2.25 -21.77 -2.92
C ILE A 793 2.78 -21.43 -1.52
N ALA A 794 2.65 -20.16 -1.09
CA ALA A 794 3.06 -19.74 0.25
C ALA A 794 2.29 -20.48 1.36
N PHE A 795 0.98 -20.73 1.17
CA PHE A 795 0.16 -21.44 2.14
C PHE A 795 0.51 -22.93 2.20
N ALA A 796 0.78 -23.58 1.07
CA ALA A 796 1.27 -24.96 1.05
C ALA A 796 2.62 -25.09 1.78
N ALA A 797 3.53 -24.13 1.58
CA ALA A 797 4.80 -24.08 2.31
C ALA A 797 4.61 -23.85 3.82
N TYR A 798 3.68 -22.98 4.22
CA TYR A 798 3.30 -22.80 5.64
C TYR A 798 2.79 -24.09 6.26
N LEU A 799 1.84 -24.77 5.58
CA LEU A 799 1.32 -26.06 6.01
C LEU A 799 2.43 -27.11 6.10
N GLY A 800 3.38 -27.14 5.17
CA GLY A 800 4.54 -28.04 5.19
C GLY A 800 5.60 -27.74 6.26
N SER A 801 5.50 -26.60 6.96
CA SER A 801 6.46 -26.15 7.97
C SER A 801 6.05 -26.51 9.40
N GLU A 802 6.98 -26.35 10.35
CA GLU A 802 6.72 -26.52 11.79
C GLU A 802 5.73 -25.47 12.34
N ALA A 803 5.60 -24.33 11.66
CA ALA A 803 4.72 -23.24 12.10
C ALA A 803 3.26 -23.69 12.22
N PHE A 804 2.80 -24.58 11.33
CA PHE A 804 1.44 -25.12 11.40
C PHE A 804 1.26 -26.13 12.55
N ASP A 805 2.32 -26.80 13.03
CA ASP A 805 2.20 -27.73 14.17
C ASP A 805 1.75 -26.99 15.44
N SER A 806 2.23 -25.75 15.64
CA SER A 806 1.79 -24.87 16.73
C SER A 806 0.32 -24.46 16.62
N PHE A 807 -0.24 -24.41 15.40
CA PHE A 807 -1.63 -24.04 15.15
C PHE A 807 -2.61 -25.11 15.62
N CYS A 808 -2.21 -26.39 15.53
CA CYS A 808 -3.02 -27.56 15.91
C CYS A 808 -2.96 -27.91 17.41
N ARG A 809 -1.94 -27.45 18.16
CA ARG A 809 -1.80 -27.74 19.61
C ARG A 809 -2.62 -26.77 20.47
N GLN A 810 -3.24 -27.27 21.55
CA GLN A 810 -3.89 -26.44 22.58
C GLN A 810 -2.81 -25.91 23.55
N GLY A 811 -2.18 -24.77 23.23
CA GLY A 811 -1.16 -24.09 24.05
C GLY A 811 -0.84 -22.66 23.55
N GLU A 812 -0.14 -21.86 24.36
CA GLU A 812 -0.13 -20.37 24.37
C GLU A 812 0.54 -19.60 23.21
N CYS A 813 0.92 -20.20 22.09
CA CYS A 813 1.24 -19.41 20.89
C CYS A 813 0.98 -20.15 19.58
N LYS A 814 -0.18 -19.87 18.96
CA LYS A 814 -0.56 -20.40 17.64
C LYS A 814 0.04 -19.49 16.55
N MET A 815 1.04 -19.97 15.81
CA MET A 815 1.54 -19.24 14.64
C MET A 815 0.54 -19.34 13.49
N SER A 816 -0.23 -18.28 13.25
CA SER A 816 -1.15 -18.17 12.11
C SER A 816 -0.41 -17.98 10.78
N PHE A 817 -1.02 -18.33 9.66
CA PHE A 817 -0.50 -18.03 8.32
C PHE A 817 -0.31 -16.52 8.14
N LYS A 818 -1.24 -15.69 8.65
CA LYS A 818 -1.09 -14.24 8.62
C LYS A 818 0.20 -13.76 9.30
N ASN A 819 0.48 -14.25 10.51
CA ASN A 819 1.67 -13.85 11.26
C ASN A 819 2.95 -14.44 10.64
N TRP A 820 2.90 -15.70 10.21
CA TRP A 820 4.00 -16.36 9.51
C TRP A 820 4.40 -15.63 8.22
N LEU A 821 3.43 -15.19 7.43
CA LEU A 821 3.67 -14.43 6.20
C LEU A 821 4.10 -12.97 6.48
N HIS A 822 3.79 -12.42 7.66
CA HIS A 822 4.22 -11.07 8.06
C HIS A 822 5.71 -11.05 8.42
N GLN A 823 6.24 -12.15 8.96
CA GLN A 823 7.66 -12.35 9.24
C GLN A 823 8.53 -12.56 7.98
N ARG A 824 7.95 -12.43 6.78
CA ARG A 824 8.58 -12.70 5.48
C ARG A 824 8.40 -11.53 4.52
N PRO A 825 9.10 -10.40 4.74
CA PRO A 825 8.98 -9.19 3.91
C PRO A 825 9.27 -9.46 2.43
N GLU A 826 10.16 -10.40 2.11
CA GLU A 826 10.52 -10.81 0.75
C GLU A 826 9.32 -11.39 -0.03
N VAL A 827 8.48 -12.20 0.63
CA VAL A 827 7.27 -12.76 0.02
C VAL A 827 6.22 -11.68 -0.17
N GLN A 828 6.11 -10.74 0.78
CA GLN A 828 5.21 -9.58 0.67
C GLN A 828 5.60 -8.66 -0.48
N ALA A 829 6.89 -8.38 -0.65
CA ALA A 829 7.41 -7.53 -1.72
C ALA A 829 7.18 -8.17 -3.09
N MET A 830 7.42 -9.47 -3.25
CA MET A 830 7.10 -10.20 -4.47
C MET A 830 5.61 -10.14 -4.81
N LYS A 831 4.72 -10.33 -3.82
CA LYS A 831 3.28 -10.16 -4.00
C LYS A 831 2.92 -8.74 -4.47
N TRP A 832 3.55 -7.71 -3.90
CA TRP A 832 3.33 -6.32 -4.32
C TRP A 832 3.80 -6.07 -5.76
N SER A 833 4.88 -6.72 -6.20
CA SER A 833 5.36 -6.60 -7.58
C SER A 833 4.34 -7.08 -8.62
N ILE A 834 3.57 -8.14 -8.32
CA ILE A 834 2.46 -8.62 -9.18
C ILE A 834 1.44 -7.51 -9.43
N ARG A 835 1.17 -6.67 -8.42
CA ARG A 835 0.17 -5.60 -8.51
C ARG A 835 0.70 -4.31 -9.14
N LEU A 836 1.95 -3.96 -8.85
CA LEU A 836 2.54 -2.70 -9.31
C LEU A 836 2.92 -2.76 -10.79
N ARG A 837 3.45 -3.89 -11.26
CA ARG A 837 3.91 -4.05 -12.65
C ARG A 837 3.50 -5.42 -13.22
N PRO A 838 2.18 -5.72 -13.29
CA PRO A 838 1.71 -7.02 -13.76
C PRO A 838 2.21 -7.37 -15.16
N GLY A 839 2.32 -6.37 -16.06
CA GLY A 839 2.76 -6.56 -17.45
C GLY A 839 4.03 -7.40 -17.60
N ARG A 840 5.01 -7.20 -16.71
CA ARG A 840 6.31 -7.91 -16.73
C ARG A 840 6.20 -9.43 -16.63
N PHE A 841 5.13 -9.96 -16.06
CA PHE A 841 4.90 -11.41 -15.91
C PHE A 841 4.09 -11.99 -17.08
N PHE A 842 3.45 -11.13 -17.88
CA PHE A 842 2.55 -11.53 -18.98
C PHE A 842 3.16 -11.28 -20.36
N THR A 843 4.21 -10.46 -20.48
CA THR A 843 4.96 -10.21 -21.73
C THR A 843 6.02 -11.29 -21.98
N VAL A 844 6.15 -11.73 -23.24
CA VAL A 844 7.27 -12.57 -23.71
C VAL A 844 8.51 -11.66 -23.83
N PRO A 845 9.64 -11.95 -23.17
CA PRO A 845 10.90 -11.28 -23.47
C PRO A 845 11.22 -11.37 -24.97
N GLU A 846 11.64 -10.26 -25.57
CA GLU A 846 11.93 -10.17 -27.01
C GLU A 846 12.96 -11.22 -27.47
N GLU A 847 13.82 -11.66 -26.55
CA GLU A 847 14.84 -12.71 -26.73
C GLU A 847 14.26 -14.11 -27.04
N LEU A 848 13.01 -14.41 -26.64
CA LEU A 848 12.34 -15.68 -26.98
C LEU A 848 11.74 -15.68 -28.39
N ARG A 849 11.84 -14.58 -29.16
CA ARG A 849 11.40 -14.49 -30.56
C ARG A 849 12.52 -14.69 -31.58
N ALA A 850 13.79 -14.57 -31.19
CA ALA A 850 14.91 -14.72 -32.11
C ALA A 850 15.43 -16.17 -32.08
N PRO A 851 15.44 -16.89 -33.22
CA PRO A 851 16.20 -18.13 -33.32
C PRO A 851 17.68 -17.76 -33.26
N HIS A 852 18.35 -18.06 -32.15
CA HIS A 852 19.82 -18.08 -32.15
C HIS A 852 20.25 -19.40 -32.79
N GLU A 853 21.05 -19.32 -33.86
CA GLU A 853 21.72 -20.49 -34.44
C GLU A 853 22.74 -21.01 -33.43
N LEU A 854 22.36 -22.04 -32.66
CA LEU A 854 23.23 -22.68 -31.66
C LEU A 854 24.23 -23.59 -32.36
N GLN A 855 25.53 -23.39 -32.10
CA GLN A 855 26.56 -24.36 -32.44
C GLN A 855 26.37 -25.64 -31.61
N HIS A 856 26.77 -26.80 -32.14
CA HIS A 856 26.46 -28.13 -31.59
C HIS A 856 26.88 -28.34 -30.12
N GLY A 857 27.86 -27.57 -29.61
CA GLY A 857 28.30 -27.60 -28.22
C GLY A 857 27.36 -26.89 -27.23
N ASP A 858 26.70 -25.81 -27.64
CA ASP A 858 25.79 -25.04 -26.78
C ASP A 858 24.47 -25.77 -26.51
N ALA A 859 24.00 -26.55 -27.49
CA ALA A 859 22.78 -27.35 -27.36
C ALA A 859 22.91 -28.45 -26.27
N VAL A 860 24.10 -29.04 -26.11
CA VAL A 860 24.36 -30.06 -25.07
C VAL A 860 24.43 -29.42 -23.68
N MET A 861 25.10 -28.27 -23.56
CA MET A 861 25.19 -27.52 -22.30
C MET A 861 23.81 -27.00 -21.85
N GLU A 862 23.02 -26.49 -22.79
CA GLU A 862 21.65 -26.05 -22.52
C GLU A 862 20.73 -27.22 -22.14
N ALA A 863 20.89 -28.41 -22.76
CA ALA A 863 20.14 -29.60 -22.37
C ALA A 863 20.39 -30.00 -20.91
N ILE A 864 21.64 -29.92 -20.46
CA ILE A 864 22.04 -30.27 -19.08
C ILE A 864 21.47 -29.25 -18.07
N VAL A 865 21.56 -27.96 -18.38
CA VAL A 865 20.95 -26.88 -17.57
C VAL A 865 19.42 -27.03 -17.51
N LYS A 866 18.78 -27.53 -18.57
CA LYS A 866 17.34 -27.81 -18.62
C LYS A 866 16.94 -29.08 -17.83
N THR A 867 17.86 -30.01 -17.58
CA THR A 867 17.60 -31.23 -16.79
C THR A 867 17.84 -31.09 -15.28
N ARG A 868 18.48 -30.02 -14.82
CA ARG A 868 18.73 -29.74 -13.40
C ARG A 868 17.45 -29.80 -12.56
N ASN A 869 17.48 -30.45 -11.41
CA ASN A 869 16.33 -30.65 -10.53
C ASN A 869 16.59 -30.25 -9.07
N GLY A 870 17.66 -29.48 -8.80
CA GLY A 870 17.97 -28.96 -7.47
C GLY A 870 16.93 -27.98 -6.95
N SER A 871 16.89 -27.82 -5.63
CA SER A 871 15.92 -26.98 -4.93
C SER A 871 16.15 -25.48 -5.16
N VAL A 872 17.42 -25.08 -5.38
CA VAL A 872 17.91 -23.73 -5.72
C VAL A 872 18.54 -23.75 -7.12
N LEU A 873 19.43 -24.71 -7.39
CA LEU A 873 20.02 -24.96 -8.72
C LEU A 873 19.08 -25.82 -9.57
N GLY A 874 17.91 -25.27 -9.88
CA GLY A 874 16.89 -25.94 -10.68
C GLY A 874 17.01 -25.70 -12.19
N LYS A 875 16.05 -26.25 -12.95
CA LYS A 875 15.94 -26.10 -14.41
C LYS A 875 16.16 -24.65 -14.87
N GLY A 876 17.03 -24.46 -15.87
CA GLY A 876 17.31 -23.13 -16.43
C GLY A 876 18.23 -22.26 -15.59
N SER A 877 18.80 -22.77 -14.50
CA SER A 877 19.73 -22.04 -13.63
C SER A 877 21.17 -22.39 -13.94
N ILE A 878 22.04 -21.39 -13.93
CA ILE A 878 23.48 -21.55 -14.16
C ILE A 878 24.26 -21.03 -12.94
N LEU A 879 25.46 -21.59 -12.75
CA LEU A 879 26.47 -21.04 -11.87
C LEU A 879 27.50 -20.33 -12.71
N LYS A 880 27.59 -19.02 -12.51
CA LYS A 880 28.47 -18.14 -13.27
C LYS A 880 29.57 -17.61 -12.37
N MET A 881 30.80 -17.62 -12.86
CA MET A 881 31.95 -17.05 -12.18
C MET A 881 31.71 -15.56 -11.93
N TYR A 882 32.01 -15.13 -10.71
CA TYR A 882 31.72 -13.76 -10.27
C TYR A 882 32.64 -12.73 -10.94
N PHE A 883 33.86 -13.13 -11.31
CA PHE A 883 34.81 -12.29 -12.06
C PHE A 883 34.46 -12.25 -13.54
N PHE A 884 34.60 -11.07 -14.15
CA PHE A 884 34.35 -10.88 -15.58
C PHE A 884 35.28 -9.80 -16.19
N PRO A 885 35.56 -9.87 -17.51
CA PRO A 885 36.39 -8.86 -18.18
C PRO A 885 35.73 -7.48 -18.14
N GLY A 886 36.51 -6.43 -17.85
CA GLY A 886 36.00 -5.07 -17.74
C GLY A 886 35.38 -4.72 -16.38
N GLN A 887 35.36 -5.65 -15.41
CA GLN A 887 35.24 -5.29 -14.01
C GLN A 887 36.34 -4.26 -13.72
N ARG A 888 35.96 -3.03 -13.32
CA ARG A 888 36.98 -2.02 -12.98
C ARG A 888 37.95 -2.68 -11.96
N THR A 889 39.23 -2.35 -11.98
CA THR A 889 40.22 -2.93 -11.04
C THR A 889 41.02 -1.84 -10.33
N SER A 890 40.64 -0.57 -10.52
CA SER A 890 41.24 0.60 -9.88
C SER A 890 41.03 0.51 -8.36
N SER A 891 41.96 -0.14 -7.68
CA SER A 891 41.95 -0.32 -6.24
C SER A 891 42.91 0.71 -5.67
N HIS A 892 42.47 1.51 -4.70
CA HIS A 892 43.38 2.39 -3.96
C HIS A 892 44.35 1.58 -3.09
N ILE A 893 43.96 0.35 -2.74
CA ILE A 893 44.75 -0.64 -2.01
C ILE A 893 44.82 -1.90 -2.88
N GLN A 894 46.01 -2.38 -3.23
CA GLN A 894 46.18 -3.60 -4.03
C GLN A 894 46.17 -4.82 -3.11
N ILE A 895 45.12 -5.64 -3.20
CA ILE A 895 44.99 -6.93 -2.52
C ILE A 895 44.74 -8.01 -3.57
N HIS A 896 45.61 -9.01 -3.66
CA HIS A 896 45.50 -10.03 -4.70
C HIS A 896 44.26 -10.91 -4.50
N GLY A 897 43.39 -10.98 -5.50
CA GLY A 897 42.13 -11.73 -5.43
C GLY A 897 40.97 -10.99 -4.73
N ALA A 898 41.15 -9.72 -4.34
CA ALA A 898 40.07 -8.84 -3.86
C ALA A 898 40.06 -7.52 -4.66
N PRO A 899 39.21 -7.37 -5.70
CA PRO A 899 39.15 -6.16 -6.48
C PRO A 899 38.51 -4.99 -5.72
N HIS A 900 38.80 -3.75 -6.13
CA HIS A 900 38.12 -2.53 -5.66
C HIS A 900 38.16 -2.31 -4.16
N VAL A 901 39.33 -2.53 -3.55
CA VAL A 901 39.50 -2.18 -2.15
C VAL A 901 39.60 -0.67 -2.01
N PHE A 902 38.69 -0.10 -1.21
CA PHE A 902 38.63 1.32 -0.88
C PHE A 902 38.52 1.51 0.64
N LYS A 903 39.16 2.56 1.16
CA LYS A 903 39.11 2.99 2.55
C LYS A 903 38.53 4.40 2.61
N VAL A 904 37.58 4.64 3.51
CA VAL A 904 37.06 5.98 3.76
C VAL A 904 38.07 6.78 4.58
N ASP A 905 38.41 7.98 4.10
CA ASP A 905 39.34 8.85 4.81
C ASP A 905 38.82 9.27 6.20
N GLY A 906 39.67 9.13 7.21
CA GLY A 906 39.35 9.46 8.60
C GLY A 906 38.45 8.46 9.34
N TYR A 907 38.02 7.37 8.70
CA TYR A 907 37.21 6.33 9.34
C TYR A 907 37.82 4.93 9.13
N PRO A 908 37.67 3.99 10.09
CA PRO A 908 38.10 2.60 9.94
C PRO A 908 37.10 1.78 9.10
N VAL A 909 36.68 2.33 7.96
CA VAL A 909 35.60 1.80 7.12
C VAL A 909 36.17 1.50 5.73
N TYR A 910 35.97 0.27 5.28
CA TYR A 910 36.52 -0.28 4.05
C TYR A 910 35.42 -0.91 3.21
N SER A 911 35.60 -0.92 1.89
CA SER A 911 34.79 -1.72 0.97
C SER A 911 35.68 -2.54 0.04
N MET A 912 35.14 -3.66 -0.45
CA MET A 912 35.75 -4.44 -1.52
C MET A 912 34.69 -5.07 -2.43
N ALA A 913 35.07 -5.41 -3.66
CA ALA A 913 34.32 -6.33 -4.48
C ALA A 913 34.42 -7.75 -3.92
N THR A 914 33.54 -8.64 -4.37
CA THR A 914 33.57 -10.06 -4.00
C THR A 914 34.98 -10.65 -4.16
N PRO A 915 35.62 -11.11 -3.07
CA PRO A 915 36.99 -11.64 -3.11
C PRO A 915 37.00 -13.15 -3.41
N THR A 916 38.15 -13.69 -3.82
CA THR A 916 38.48 -15.11 -3.67
C THR A 916 38.74 -15.46 -2.21
N ILE A 917 38.81 -16.76 -1.87
CA ILE A 917 39.20 -17.18 -0.50
C ILE A 917 40.59 -16.61 -0.13
N THR A 918 41.55 -16.67 -1.05
CA THR A 918 42.90 -16.10 -0.85
C THR A 918 42.84 -14.58 -0.67
N GLY A 919 42.06 -13.88 -1.49
CA GLY A 919 41.90 -12.42 -1.36
C GLY A 919 41.23 -12.00 -0.05
N ALA A 920 40.27 -12.78 0.45
CA ALA A 920 39.67 -12.55 1.76
C ALA A 920 40.71 -12.71 2.89
N LYS A 921 41.56 -13.75 2.83
CA LYS A 921 42.67 -13.94 3.79
C LYS A 921 43.65 -12.77 3.77
N GLU A 922 44.06 -12.35 2.58
CA GLU A 922 45.01 -11.25 2.40
C GLU A 922 44.42 -9.92 2.90
N MET A 923 43.14 -9.64 2.62
CA MET A 923 42.46 -8.45 3.13
C MET A 923 42.36 -8.44 4.66
N LEU A 924 42.00 -9.57 5.28
CA LEU A 924 41.91 -9.67 6.74
C LEU A 924 43.28 -9.57 7.42
N ALA A 925 44.33 -10.13 6.80
CA ALA A 925 45.71 -9.96 7.27
C ALA A 925 46.16 -8.49 7.16
N PHE A 926 45.83 -7.81 6.06
CA PHE A 926 46.08 -6.38 5.87
C PHE A 926 45.41 -5.52 6.94
N LEU A 927 44.18 -5.88 7.34
CA LEU A 927 43.44 -5.22 8.43
C LEU A 927 43.94 -5.61 9.84
N GLY A 928 45.00 -6.40 9.97
CA GLY A 928 45.55 -6.81 11.27
C GLY A 928 44.66 -7.77 12.05
N ALA A 929 43.72 -8.46 11.40
CA ALA A 929 42.76 -9.34 12.07
C ALA A 929 43.37 -10.66 12.55
N ARG A 930 44.53 -11.05 12.03
CA ARG A 930 45.19 -12.31 12.37
C ARG A 930 45.84 -12.23 13.74
N SER A 931 45.54 -13.18 14.61
CA SER A 931 46.17 -13.26 15.93
C SER A 931 47.64 -13.71 15.82
N ILE A 932 48.55 -12.99 16.48
CA ILE A 932 49.99 -13.28 16.47
C ILE A 932 50.46 -13.44 17.92
N ALA A 933 51.11 -14.57 18.22
CA ALA A 933 51.82 -14.82 19.50
C ALA A 933 51.02 -14.51 20.79
N GLY A 934 49.72 -14.84 20.82
CA GLY A 934 48.87 -14.67 22.01
C GLY A 934 48.24 -13.27 22.18
N VAL A 935 48.55 -12.32 21.29
CA VAL A 935 47.84 -11.04 21.19
C VAL A 935 46.66 -11.22 20.23
N ALA A 936 45.45 -10.91 20.69
CA ALA A 936 44.24 -10.95 19.87
C ALA A 936 44.38 -9.96 18.70
N GLY A 937 44.16 -10.43 17.48
CA GLY A 937 44.15 -9.57 16.28
C GLY A 937 43.05 -8.51 16.36
N GLN A 938 43.16 -7.45 15.54
CA GLN A 938 42.16 -6.39 15.47
C GLN A 938 40.80 -6.96 15.06
N LYS A 939 39.74 -6.69 15.81
CA LYS A 939 38.40 -7.20 15.46
C LYS A 939 37.89 -6.50 14.19
N VAL A 940 37.50 -7.29 13.18
CA VAL A 940 36.92 -6.80 11.91
C VAL A 940 35.48 -7.28 11.75
N VAL A 941 34.56 -6.34 11.53
CA VAL A 941 33.16 -6.66 11.18
C VAL A 941 33.04 -6.70 9.66
N VAL A 942 32.82 -7.91 9.12
CA VAL A 942 32.60 -8.13 7.69
C VAL A 942 31.10 -8.13 7.41
N THR A 943 30.63 -7.11 6.71
CA THR A 943 29.23 -6.99 6.29
C THR A 943 29.09 -7.25 4.81
N ASP A 944 28.41 -8.33 4.46
CA ASP A 944 28.18 -8.75 3.09
C ASP A 944 26.83 -8.22 2.58
N LEU A 945 26.90 -7.30 1.61
CA LEU A 945 25.76 -6.56 1.08
C LEU A 945 25.07 -7.24 -0.10
N ARG A 946 25.48 -8.46 -0.47
CA ARG A 946 25.01 -9.11 -1.69
C ARG A 946 23.61 -9.72 -1.49
N GLU A 947 22.69 -9.42 -2.40
CA GLU A 947 21.35 -10.02 -2.46
C GLU A 947 21.32 -11.39 -3.13
N GLU A 948 22.33 -11.69 -3.94
CA GLU A 948 22.43 -12.93 -4.70
C GLU A 948 23.13 -14.03 -3.89
N ALA A 949 22.68 -15.28 -4.05
CA ALA A 949 23.37 -16.42 -3.44
C ALA A 949 24.74 -16.65 -4.11
N VAL A 950 25.80 -16.67 -3.29
CA VAL A 950 27.18 -16.88 -3.72
C VAL A 950 27.75 -18.13 -3.06
N VAL A 951 28.41 -18.96 -3.86
CA VAL A 951 29.11 -20.17 -3.41
C VAL A 951 30.55 -20.13 -3.91
N TYR A 952 31.48 -20.62 -3.11
CA TYR A 952 32.89 -20.73 -3.47
C TYR A 952 33.18 -22.15 -3.92
N ILE A 953 33.75 -22.31 -5.12
CA ILE A 953 34.18 -23.59 -5.69
C ILE A 953 35.66 -23.45 -6.01
N ASN A 954 36.50 -24.35 -5.48
CA ASN A 954 37.97 -24.30 -5.64
C ASN A 954 38.56 -22.92 -5.28
N GLY A 955 38.03 -22.29 -4.22
CA GLY A 955 38.44 -20.95 -3.78
C GLY A 955 37.93 -19.76 -4.60
N THR A 956 37.20 -20.01 -5.68
CA THR A 956 36.65 -18.99 -6.60
C THR A 956 35.16 -18.77 -6.37
N PRO A 957 34.67 -17.53 -6.30
CA PRO A 957 33.25 -17.23 -6.12
C PRO A 957 32.44 -17.44 -7.41
N PHE A 958 31.31 -18.13 -7.26
CA PHE A 958 30.29 -18.34 -8.28
C PHE A 958 28.94 -17.84 -7.79
N VAL A 959 28.14 -17.33 -8.72
CA VAL A 959 26.82 -16.77 -8.44
C VAL A 959 25.74 -17.46 -9.27
N LEU A 960 24.58 -17.62 -8.65
CA LEU A 960 23.40 -18.12 -9.34
C LEU A 960 22.89 -17.10 -10.37
N ARG A 961 22.63 -17.58 -11.60
CA ARG A 961 22.04 -16.81 -12.71
C ARG A 961 20.99 -17.63 -13.46
N GLU A 962 20.17 -16.96 -14.26
CA GLU A 962 19.22 -17.62 -15.17
C GLU A 962 19.86 -17.74 -16.55
N LEU A 963 19.67 -18.87 -17.23
CA LEU A 963 20.28 -19.15 -18.53
C LEU A 963 19.88 -18.13 -19.60
N ASN A 964 18.61 -17.69 -19.61
CA ASN A 964 18.10 -16.68 -20.54
C ASN A 964 18.52 -15.25 -20.17
N LYS A 965 19.12 -15.04 -18.99
CA LYS A 965 19.58 -13.73 -18.49
C LYS A 965 20.91 -13.89 -17.76
N PRO A 966 21.96 -14.39 -18.44
CA PRO A 966 23.15 -14.90 -17.76
C PRO A 966 24.02 -13.77 -17.17
N VAL A 967 23.87 -12.53 -17.66
CA VAL A 967 24.58 -11.33 -17.16
C VAL A 967 23.75 -10.56 -16.13
N ASN A 968 22.42 -10.63 -16.19
CA ASN A 968 21.56 -9.87 -15.28
C ASN A 968 21.60 -10.44 -13.86
N THR A 969 21.74 -9.56 -12.86
CA THR A 969 21.68 -9.96 -11.46
C THR A 969 20.32 -10.59 -11.13
N LEU A 970 20.35 -11.78 -10.50
CA LEU A 970 19.16 -12.42 -9.94
C LEU A 970 18.70 -11.65 -8.70
N LYS A 971 17.80 -10.70 -8.92
CA LYS A 971 17.31 -9.78 -7.87
C LYS A 971 16.14 -10.40 -7.10
N HIS A 972 16.22 -10.37 -5.78
CA HIS A 972 15.15 -10.75 -4.85
C HIS A 972 14.70 -9.49 -4.09
N VAL A 973 13.49 -9.03 -4.38
CA VAL A 973 12.99 -7.79 -3.77
C VAL A 973 12.76 -8.03 -2.27
N GLY A 974 13.53 -7.34 -1.42
CA GLY A 974 13.36 -7.36 0.05
C GLY A 974 13.84 -8.63 0.75
N ILE A 975 14.77 -9.39 0.16
CA ILE A 975 15.37 -10.58 0.79
C ILE A 975 16.21 -10.22 2.02
N THR A 976 16.12 -11.03 3.08
CA THR A 976 16.89 -10.85 4.32
C THR A 976 18.15 -11.72 4.32
N GLY A 977 19.16 -11.33 5.09
CA GLY A 977 20.43 -12.07 5.22
C GLY A 977 20.27 -13.56 5.51
N PRO A 978 19.51 -13.95 6.55
CA PRO A 978 19.29 -15.36 6.89
C PRO A 978 18.65 -16.18 5.75
N VAL A 979 17.77 -15.57 4.95
CA VAL A 979 17.15 -16.24 3.81
C VAL A 979 18.17 -16.47 2.69
N VAL A 980 19.09 -15.52 2.46
CA VAL A 980 20.19 -15.70 1.50
C VAL A 980 21.15 -16.80 1.95
N GLU A 981 21.57 -16.79 3.21
CA GLU A 981 22.46 -17.82 3.78
C GLU A 981 21.85 -19.22 3.66
N HIS A 982 20.55 -19.34 3.95
CA HIS A 982 19.83 -20.60 3.80
C HIS A 982 19.73 -21.05 2.32
N MET A 983 19.53 -20.10 1.39
CA MET A 983 19.60 -20.40 -0.05
C MET A 983 20.99 -20.84 -0.49
N GLU A 984 22.07 -20.25 0.04
CA GLU A 984 23.45 -20.63 -0.25
C GLU A 984 23.76 -22.05 0.26
N ALA A 985 23.27 -22.41 1.46
CA ALA A 985 23.42 -23.76 2.01
C ALA A 985 22.73 -24.82 1.14
N ARG A 986 21.51 -24.54 0.67
CA ARG A 986 20.78 -25.42 -0.25
C ARG A 986 21.40 -25.47 -1.65
N LEU A 987 21.92 -24.34 -2.13
CA LEU A 987 22.67 -24.29 -3.38
C LEU A 987 23.92 -25.17 -3.32
N LYS A 988 24.64 -25.15 -2.19
CA LYS A 988 25.76 -26.05 -1.93
C LYS A 988 25.31 -27.51 -1.99
N GLU A 989 24.22 -27.89 -1.32
CA GLU A 989 23.72 -29.28 -1.38
C GLU A 989 23.32 -29.71 -2.80
N ASP A 990 22.67 -28.83 -3.57
CA ASP A 990 22.34 -29.11 -4.96
C ASP A 990 23.60 -29.34 -5.81
N ILE A 991 24.66 -28.53 -5.60
CA ILE A 991 25.97 -28.69 -6.26
C ILE A 991 26.57 -30.05 -5.90
N LEU A 992 26.63 -30.38 -4.62
CA LEU A 992 27.19 -31.65 -4.14
C LEU A 992 26.40 -32.85 -4.69
N SER A 993 25.08 -32.72 -4.80
CA SER A 993 24.22 -33.74 -5.42
C SER A 993 24.51 -33.90 -6.92
N GLU A 994 24.59 -32.81 -7.68
CA GLU A 994 24.92 -32.85 -9.12
C GLU A 994 26.31 -33.49 -9.34
N VAL A 995 27.31 -33.08 -8.55
CA VAL A 995 28.68 -33.62 -8.57
C VAL A 995 28.73 -35.13 -8.26
N ARG A 996 27.95 -35.60 -7.27
CA ARG A 996 27.85 -37.04 -6.96
C ARG A 996 27.24 -37.83 -8.12
N GLN A 997 26.25 -37.27 -8.81
CA GLN A 997 25.58 -37.92 -9.95
C GLN A 997 26.44 -37.93 -11.22
N SER A 998 27.24 -36.90 -11.44
CA SER A 998 28.05 -36.72 -12.65
C SER A 998 29.47 -37.30 -12.56
N GLY A 999 29.81 -37.98 -11.46
CA GLY A 999 31.14 -38.56 -11.25
C GLY A 999 32.23 -37.52 -11.02
N GLY A 1000 31.92 -36.42 -10.31
CA GLY A 1000 32.89 -35.40 -9.91
C GLY A 1000 32.99 -34.18 -10.82
N ARG A 1001 32.20 -34.10 -11.90
CA ARG A 1001 32.27 -33.01 -12.91
C ARG A 1001 31.02 -32.16 -12.95
N MET A 1002 31.16 -30.84 -12.99
CA MET A 1002 30.01 -29.94 -13.06
C MET A 1002 30.18 -28.88 -14.14
N LEU A 1003 29.06 -28.48 -14.75
CA LEU A 1003 29.01 -27.41 -15.75
C LEU A 1003 28.91 -26.04 -15.06
N LEU A 1004 29.98 -25.25 -15.17
CA LEU A 1004 30.11 -23.86 -14.69
C LEU A 1004 30.14 -22.89 -15.87
N HIS A 1005 29.99 -21.59 -15.62
CA HIS A 1005 29.94 -20.57 -16.66
C HIS A 1005 30.86 -19.39 -16.34
N ARG A 1006 31.38 -18.70 -17.34
CA ARG A 1006 32.19 -17.47 -17.18
C ARG A 1006 31.89 -16.48 -18.30
N GLU A 1007 32.19 -15.20 -18.09
CA GLU A 1007 32.14 -14.20 -19.17
C GLU A 1007 33.47 -14.18 -19.93
N GLU A 1008 33.38 -14.20 -21.25
CA GLU A 1008 34.49 -13.97 -22.15
C GLU A 1008 34.18 -12.73 -23.01
N PHE A 1009 35.10 -11.76 -22.97
CA PHE A 1009 35.01 -10.55 -23.76
C PHE A 1009 35.67 -10.77 -25.09
N SER A 1010 34.96 -10.47 -26.17
CA SER A 1010 35.46 -10.53 -27.53
C SER A 1010 35.97 -9.15 -27.94
N PRO A 1011 37.29 -8.96 -28.10
CA PRO A 1011 37.85 -7.66 -28.50
C PRO A 1011 37.43 -7.23 -29.91
N SER A 1012 37.07 -8.17 -30.77
CA SER A 1012 36.65 -7.92 -32.15
C SER A 1012 35.21 -7.43 -32.26
N SER A 1013 34.32 -7.81 -31.34
CA SER A 1013 32.91 -7.39 -31.33
C SER A 1013 32.58 -6.35 -30.26
N ASN A 1014 33.51 -6.09 -29.34
CA ASN A 1014 33.30 -5.27 -28.14
C ASN A 1014 32.08 -5.73 -27.31
N GLN A 1015 31.80 -7.03 -27.33
CA GLN A 1015 30.70 -7.67 -26.62
C GLN A 1015 31.22 -8.78 -25.71
N SER A 1016 30.60 -8.93 -24.55
CA SER A 1016 30.83 -10.05 -23.64
C SER A 1016 29.81 -11.16 -23.90
N SER A 1017 30.27 -12.41 -23.91
CA SER A 1017 29.42 -13.60 -24.02
C SER A 1017 29.62 -14.49 -22.80
N VAL A 1018 28.60 -15.25 -22.41
CA VAL A 1018 28.69 -16.20 -21.29
C VAL A 1018 28.88 -17.60 -21.86
N VAL A 1019 30.01 -18.23 -21.55
CA VAL A 1019 30.37 -19.56 -22.03
C VAL A 1019 30.37 -20.58 -20.89
N GLY A 1020 29.92 -21.80 -21.19
CA GLY A 1020 29.95 -22.92 -20.25
C GLY A 1020 31.26 -23.71 -20.35
N TYR A 1021 31.74 -24.24 -19.23
CA TYR A 1021 32.90 -25.12 -19.17
C TYR A 1021 32.76 -26.17 -18.05
N TRP A 1022 33.40 -27.32 -18.23
CA TRP A 1022 33.39 -28.42 -17.26
C TRP A 1022 34.52 -28.27 -16.25
N GLU A 1023 34.21 -28.44 -14.97
CA GLU A 1023 35.16 -28.37 -13.88
C GLU A 1023 35.06 -29.63 -13.01
N ASN A 1024 36.20 -30.10 -12.48
CA ASN A 1024 36.21 -31.15 -11.46
C ASN A 1024 36.01 -30.51 -10.09
N ILE A 1025 35.02 -30.97 -9.33
CA ILE A 1025 34.65 -30.42 -8.03
C ILE A 1025 34.71 -31.54 -6.98
N PHE A 1026 35.46 -31.33 -5.91
CA PHE A 1026 35.45 -32.20 -4.74
C PHE A 1026 34.54 -31.63 -3.64
N THR A 1027 34.08 -32.49 -2.74
CA THR A 1027 33.13 -32.12 -1.68
C THR A 1027 33.66 -31.04 -0.75
N ASP A 1028 34.97 -31.07 -0.47
CA ASP A 1028 35.63 -30.15 0.47
C ASP A 1028 35.91 -28.77 -0.14
N ASP A 1029 35.81 -28.66 -1.47
CA ASP A 1029 36.10 -27.44 -2.23
C ASP A 1029 34.89 -26.52 -2.41
N VAL A 1030 33.71 -26.93 -1.94
CA VAL A 1030 32.46 -26.15 -2.02
C VAL A 1030 32.14 -25.53 -0.67
N LYS A 1031 32.19 -24.20 -0.58
CA LYS A 1031 31.90 -23.44 0.65
C LYS A 1031 30.86 -22.34 0.40
N THR A 1032 29.93 -22.15 1.34
CA THR A 1032 29.09 -20.94 1.36
C THR A 1032 29.88 -19.73 1.85
N ALA A 1033 29.36 -18.51 1.69
CA ALA A 1033 30.01 -17.32 2.23
C ALA A 1033 30.12 -17.39 3.76
N ALA A 1034 29.06 -17.82 4.46
CA ALA A 1034 29.07 -18.00 5.90
C ALA A 1034 30.11 -19.05 6.36
N GLU A 1035 30.19 -20.20 5.68
CA GLU A 1035 31.20 -21.23 5.97
C GLU A 1035 32.64 -20.73 5.73
N LEU A 1036 32.85 -19.92 4.68
CA LEU A 1036 34.14 -19.29 4.42
C LEU A 1036 34.59 -18.44 5.61
N TYR A 1037 33.77 -17.46 6.03
CA TYR A 1037 34.15 -16.56 7.12
C TYR A 1037 34.16 -17.27 8.48
N ALA A 1038 33.35 -18.30 8.69
CA ALA A 1038 33.46 -19.16 9.87
C ALA A 1038 34.82 -19.90 9.91
N ALA A 1039 35.23 -20.50 8.79
CA ALA A 1039 36.53 -21.17 8.70
C ALA A 1039 37.70 -20.19 8.91
N LEU A 1040 37.60 -18.96 8.40
CA LEU A 1040 38.61 -17.93 8.65
C LEU A 1040 38.68 -17.54 10.13
N LYS A 1041 37.54 -17.48 10.83
CA LYS A 1041 37.52 -17.26 12.28
C LYS A 1041 38.24 -18.39 13.02
N ASP A 1042 37.99 -19.63 12.62
CA ASP A 1042 38.64 -20.82 13.21
C ASP A 1042 40.15 -20.89 12.90
N GLU A 1043 40.59 -20.33 11.76
CA GLU A 1043 42.01 -20.15 11.41
C GLU A 1043 42.72 -19.05 12.25
N GLY A 1044 42.02 -18.40 13.19
CA GLY A 1044 42.58 -17.44 14.15
C GLY A 1044 42.45 -15.96 13.75
N TYR A 1045 41.60 -15.65 12.76
CA TYR A 1045 41.24 -14.27 12.43
C TYR A 1045 40.11 -13.77 13.36
N ASN A 1046 40.32 -12.60 13.98
CA ASN A 1046 39.32 -11.98 14.87
C ASN A 1046 38.25 -11.26 14.04
N ILE A 1047 37.25 -12.01 13.56
CA ILE A 1047 36.20 -11.48 12.68
C ILE A 1047 34.79 -11.80 13.16
N GLU A 1048 33.87 -10.93 12.76
CA GLU A 1048 32.43 -11.13 12.86
C GLU A 1048 31.81 -10.94 11.48
N TYR A 1049 31.12 -11.97 10.97
CA TYR A 1049 30.47 -11.93 9.65
C TYR A 1049 28.98 -11.70 9.79
N ARG A 1050 28.42 -10.82 8.96
CA ARG A 1050 26.98 -10.58 8.85
C ARG A 1050 26.56 -10.42 7.39
N ARG A 1051 25.42 -11.01 7.02
CA ARG A 1051 24.78 -10.83 5.70
C ARG A 1051 23.65 -9.80 5.78
N ILE A 1052 23.78 -8.68 5.08
CA ILE A 1052 22.77 -7.60 5.03
C ILE A 1052 22.53 -7.18 3.57
N PRO A 1053 21.64 -7.86 2.84
CA PRO A 1053 21.43 -7.62 1.41
C PRO A 1053 21.04 -6.16 1.08
N LEU A 1054 21.86 -5.43 0.32
CA LEU A 1054 21.62 -4.02 0.00
C LEU A 1054 22.18 -3.63 -1.37
N THR A 1055 21.39 -3.81 -2.43
CA THR A 1055 21.78 -3.41 -3.80
C THR A 1055 21.39 -1.95 -4.12
N ARG A 1056 21.92 -1.42 -5.22
CA ARG A 1056 21.60 -0.05 -5.72
C ARG A 1056 20.17 0.04 -6.27
N GLU A 1057 19.65 -1.05 -6.79
CA GLU A 1057 18.36 -1.12 -7.47
C GLU A 1057 17.21 -1.51 -6.54
N ARG A 1058 17.54 -2.11 -5.39
CA ARG A 1058 16.60 -2.26 -4.27
C ARG A 1058 16.18 -0.88 -3.76
N GLU A 1059 14.91 -0.79 -3.40
CA GLU A 1059 14.36 0.37 -2.71
C GLU A 1059 14.86 0.35 -1.25
N ALA A 1060 15.58 1.41 -0.83
CA ALA A 1060 16.06 1.52 0.53
C ALA A 1060 14.89 1.67 1.52
N LEU A 1061 15.01 1.03 2.68
CA LEU A 1061 14.04 1.08 3.77
C LEU A 1061 14.68 1.65 5.05
N ALA A 1062 13.86 2.15 5.98
CA ALA A 1062 14.35 2.58 7.29
C ALA A 1062 14.96 1.41 8.09
N SER A 1063 14.43 0.19 7.93
CA SER A 1063 14.98 -1.01 8.55
C SER A 1063 16.39 -1.35 8.07
N ASP A 1064 16.75 -0.99 6.84
CA ASP A 1064 18.11 -1.20 6.32
C ASP A 1064 19.12 -0.35 7.09
N VAL A 1065 18.73 0.85 7.52
CA VAL A 1065 19.56 1.72 8.37
C VAL A 1065 19.73 1.11 9.76
N ASP A 1066 18.67 0.54 10.32
CA ASP A 1066 18.73 -0.18 11.60
C ASP A 1066 19.68 -1.40 11.53
N GLU A 1067 19.57 -2.23 10.48
CA GLU A 1067 20.43 -3.40 10.32
C GLU A 1067 21.91 -3.01 10.20
N ILE A 1068 22.23 -2.00 9.39
CA ILE A 1068 23.61 -1.56 9.18
C ILE A 1068 24.18 -0.84 10.42
N GLN A 1069 23.42 0.04 11.08
CA GLN A 1069 23.94 0.72 12.28
C GLN A 1069 24.21 -0.26 13.43
N ASN A 1070 23.42 -1.34 13.53
CA ASN A 1070 23.58 -2.36 14.57
C ASN A 1070 24.78 -3.28 14.33
N CYS A 1071 25.48 -3.17 13.18
CA CYS A 1071 26.78 -3.80 12.97
C CYS A 1071 27.91 -3.12 13.74
N GLN A 1072 27.67 -1.92 14.27
CA GLN A 1072 28.65 -1.26 15.12
C GLN A 1072 28.91 -2.07 16.38
N ASP A 1073 30.19 -2.14 16.75
CA ASP A 1073 30.64 -2.79 17.97
C ASP A 1073 31.80 -1.98 18.54
N ASP A 1074 31.68 -1.58 19.81
CA ASP A 1074 32.64 -0.74 20.53
C ASP A 1074 34.03 -1.38 20.66
N SER A 1075 34.10 -2.71 20.54
CA SER A 1075 35.36 -3.48 20.55
C SER A 1075 35.96 -3.68 19.15
N SER A 1076 35.26 -3.27 18.09
CA SER A 1076 35.68 -3.48 16.70
C SER A 1076 36.62 -2.39 16.21
N GLY A 1077 37.73 -2.82 15.60
CA GLY A 1077 38.76 -1.93 15.09
C GLY A 1077 38.55 -1.51 13.63
N CYS A 1078 37.82 -2.29 12.83
CA CYS A 1078 37.56 -2.03 11.40
C CYS A 1078 36.21 -2.58 10.93
N TYR A 1079 35.58 -1.89 9.97
CA TYR A 1079 34.35 -2.30 9.29
C TYR A 1079 34.62 -2.55 7.81
N LEU A 1080 34.35 -3.76 7.31
CA LEU A 1080 34.60 -4.15 5.92
C LEU A 1080 33.30 -4.54 5.20
N TYR A 1081 32.94 -3.80 4.15
CA TYR A 1081 31.75 -4.05 3.36
C TYR A 1081 32.07 -4.79 2.06
N VAL A 1082 31.40 -5.91 1.81
CA VAL A 1082 31.54 -6.70 0.58
C VAL A 1082 30.33 -6.49 -0.31
N SER A 1083 30.54 -6.18 -1.59
CA SER A 1083 29.46 -6.04 -2.57
C SER A 1083 29.85 -6.62 -3.92
N HIS A 1084 28.94 -6.63 -4.90
CA HIS A 1084 29.22 -7.17 -6.23
C HIS A 1084 30.48 -6.54 -6.86
N THR A 1085 30.56 -5.21 -6.87
CA THR A 1085 31.65 -4.45 -7.49
C THR A 1085 32.54 -3.69 -6.53
N GLY A 1086 32.24 -3.64 -5.23
CA GLY A 1086 32.93 -2.73 -4.29
C GLY A 1086 32.64 -1.25 -4.56
N PHE A 1087 31.71 -0.96 -5.48
CA PHE A 1087 31.38 0.39 -5.94
C PHE A 1087 29.86 0.54 -6.16
N GLY A 1088 29.32 1.73 -5.90
CA GLY A 1088 27.91 2.07 -6.10
C GLY A 1088 27.12 1.99 -4.78
N GLY A 1089 26.23 1.00 -4.66
CA GLY A 1089 25.32 0.87 -3.52
C GLY A 1089 26.02 0.71 -2.15
N VAL A 1090 27.25 0.18 -2.14
CA VAL A 1090 28.05 0.01 -0.92
C VAL A 1090 28.37 1.34 -0.22
N ALA A 1091 28.52 2.44 -0.97
CA ALA A 1091 28.78 3.75 -0.41
C ALA A 1091 27.69 4.22 0.55
N TYR A 1092 26.44 3.79 0.34
CA TYR A 1092 25.33 4.11 1.25
C TYR A 1092 25.49 3.40 2.61
N ALA A 1093 25.87 2.12 2.64
CA ALA A 1093 26.15 1.39 3.88
C ALA A 1093 27.36 1.98 4.63
N MET A 1094 28.43 2.31 3.89
CA MET A 1094 29.60 2.98 4.44
C MET A 1094 29.23 4.33 5.05
N ALA A 1095 28.41 5.13 4.37
CA ALA A 1095 27.96 6.43 4.87
C ALA A 1095 27.12 6.31 6.15
N ILE A 1096 26.28 5.26 6.29
CA ILE A 1096 25.52 5.01 7.52
C ILE A 1096 26.47 4.79 8.70
N ILE A 1097 27.46 3.91 8.57
CA ILE A 1097 28.39 3.63 9.68
C ILE A 1097 29.32 4.82 9.96
N CYS A 1098 29.73 5.58 8.94
CA CYS A 1098 30.48 6.82 9.13
C CYS A 1098 29.65 7.87 9.89
N CYS A 1099 28.36 8.03 9.57
CA CYS A 1099 27.46 8.93 10.31
C CYS A 1099 27.36 8.55 11.78
N ARG A 1100 27.37 7.24 12.07
CA ARG A 1100 27.26 6.68 13.41
C ARG A 1100 28.55 6.89 14.22
N LEU A 1101 29.71 6.52 13.66
CA LEU A 1101 31.02 6.72 14.30
C LEU A 1101 31.29 8.20 14.59
N ASP A 1102 30.94 9.08 13.65
CA ASP A 1102 31.12 10.52 13.80
C ASP A 1102 30.25 11.11 14.92
N ALA A 1103 29.07 10.54 15.19
CA ALA A 1103 28.24 10.99 16.30
C ALA A 1103 28.88 10.69 17.66
N GLU A 1104 29.55 9.55 17.83
CA GLU A 1104 30.15 9.14 19.11
C GLU A 1104 31.38 9.95 19.50
N VAL A 1105 32.22 10.31 18.52
CA VAL A 1105 33.37 11.21 18.75
C VAL A 1105 32.91 12.56 19.31
N ASN A 1106 31.77 13.05 18.84
CA ASN A 1106 31.16 14.30 19.31
C ASN A 1106 30.44 14.15 20.66
N PHE A 1107 29.93 12.96 21.01
CA PHE A 1107 29.37 12.70 22.35
C PHE A 1107 30.47 12.67 23.43
N GLY A 1108 31.64 12.09 23.13
CA GLY A 1108 32.78 11.99 24.05
C GLY A 1108 33.48 13.32 24.37
N THR A 1109 33.26 14.36 23.56
CA THR A 1109 33.88 15.71 23.71
C THR A 1109 32.90 16.78 24.18
N SER A 1110 31.65 16.43 24.48
CA SER A 1110 30.64 17.39 24.95
C SER A 1110 30.73 17.70 26.45
N ASN A 1111 31.84 18.31 26.85
CA ASN A 1111 31.93 19.14 28.05
C ASN A 1111 32.91 20.31 27.88
N ALA A 1112 32.98 20.88 26.67
CA ALA A 1112 33.43 22.25 26.40
C ALA A 1112 33.42 22.49 24.89
N GLN A 1113 32.45 23.25 24.37
CA GLN A 1113 32.73 24.35 23.44
C GLN A 1113 31.44 25.10 23.09
N SER A 1114 31.50 26.38 23.45
CA SER A 1114 30.53 27.43 23.16
C SER A 1114 30.46 27.74 21.66
N LEU A 1115 29.36 28.43 21.28
CA LEU A 1115 29.21 29.15 20.02
C LEU A 1115 30.51 29.88 19.62
N GLY A 1116 31.08 29.48 18.49
CA GLY A 1116 32.22 30.18 17.90
C GLY A 1116 33.06 29.27 17.03
N ASP A 1117 32.50 28.77 15.92
CA ASP A 1117 33.27 28.44 14.72
C ASP A 1117 32.29 28.07 13.59
N ALA A 1118 31.74 29.11 12.97
CA ALA A 1118 31.02 29.02 11.72
C ALA A 1118 31.48 30.14 10.78
N HIS A 1119 32.78 30.42 10.74
CA HIS A 1119 33.39 31.28 9.72
C HIS A 1119 34.84 30.86 9.54
N LEU A 1120 35.12 30.09 8.48
CA LEU A 1120 36.32 30.17 7.62
C LEU A 1120 36.50 28.85 6.87
N HIS A 1121 35.97 28.79 5.64
CA HIS A 1121 36.61 28.13 4.50
C HIS A 1121 36.04 28.76 3.22
N SER A 1122 36.55 29.95 2.88
CA SER A 1122 36.50 30.43 1.51
C SER A 1122 37.66 29.78 0.76
N THR A 1123 37.40 28.67 0.08
CA THR A 1123 38.31 28.20 -0.97
C THR A 1123 38.29 29.19 -2.11
N SER A 1124 39.46 29.69 -2.49
CA SER A 1124 39.68 30.53 -3.67
C SER A 1124 39.18 29.82 -4.93
N GLU A 1125 38.01 30.23 -5.45
CA GLU A 1125 37.53 29.84 -6.78
C GLU A 1125 38.30 30.66 -7.83
N GLU A 1126 39.49 30.21 -8.23
CA GLU A 1126 40.06 30.56 -9.53
C GLU A 1126 40.03 29.32 -10.43
N ASN A 1127 39.36 29.48 -11.58
CA ASN A 1127 39.28 28.56 -12.73
C ASN A 1127 38.31 27.35 -12.62
N LEU A 1128 37.00 27.61 -12.67
CA LEU A 1128 36.01 26.64 -13.17
C LEU A 1128 35.05 27.29 -14.18
N PRO A 1129 34.54 26.54 -15.19
CA PRO A 1129 33.65 27.07 -16.23
C PRO A 1129 32.36 27.64 -15.63
N SER A 1130 31.79 28.68 -16.26
CA SER A 1130 30.60 29.38 -15.77
C SER A 1130 29.36 28.46 -15.77
N TRP A 1131 29.07 27.84 -14.62
CA TRP A 1131 27.84 27.06 -14.45
C TRP A 1131 26.68 27.97 -14.10
N THR A 1132 25.47 27.60 -14.53
CA THR A 1132 24.25 28.31 -14.11
C THR A 1132 24.05 28.13 -12.60
N SER A 1133 23.40 29.11 -11.94
CA SER A 1133 23.10 29.03 -10.50
C SER A 1133 22.30 27.78 -10.12
N GLU A 1134 21.49 27.25 -11.04
CA GLU A 1134 20.69 26.05 -10.84
C GLU A 1134 21.51 24.77 -10.89
N GLU A 1135 22.47 24.66 -11.81
CA GLU A 1135 23.34 23.48 -11.89
C GLU A 1135 24.25 23.36 -10.67
N LYS A 1136 24.73 24.51 -10.13
CA LYS A 1136 25.44 24.55 -8.84
C LYS A 1136 24.54 24.07 -7.69
N ALA A 1137 23.27 24.51 -7.64
CA ALA A 1137 22.32 24.06 -6.62
C ALA A 1137 22.02 22.55 -6.69
N ARG A 1138 21.81 21.99 -7.89
CA ARG A 1138 21.58 20.55 -8.08
C ARG A 1138 22.79 19.71 -7.63
N ARG A 1139 24.02 20.14 -7.93
CA ARG A 1139 25.26 19.49 -7.44
C ARG A 1139 25.41 19.55 -5.92
N MET A 1140 25.00 20.65 -5.31
CA MET A 1140 24.98 20.79 -3.84
C MET A 1140 23.86 19.99 -3.17
N GLY A 1141 23.01 19.30 -3.94
CA GLY A 1141 21.90 18.51 -3.39
C GLY A 1141 20.74 19.36 -2.89
N ASP A 1142 20.63 20.62 -3.31
CA ASP A 1142 19.58 21.56 -2.90
C ASP A 1142 18.27 21.32 -3.70
N TYR A 1143 17.82 20.06 -3.73
CA TYR A 1143 16.55 19.65 -4.34
C TYR A 1143 15.37 20.09 -3.46
N ARG A 1144 14.24 20.45 -4.08
CA ARG A 1144 13.05 20.96 -3.38
C ARG A 1144 12.60 20.06 -2.22
N ASP A 1145 12.53 18.75 -2.46
CA ASP A 1145 12.08 17.78 -1.46
C ASP A 1145 13.11 17.60 -0.32
N ILE A 1146 14.41 17.69 -0.63
CA ILE A 1146 15.49 17.64 0.37
C ILE A 1146 15.52 18.92 1.23
N LEU A 1147 15.29 20.09 0.63
CA LEU A 1147 15.14 21.34 1.38
C LEU A 1147 13.88 21.33 2.24
N SER A 1148 12.81 20.66 1.80
CA SER A 1148 11.61 20.49 2.61
C SER A 1148 11.87 19.58 3.81
N LEU A 1149 12.63 18.50 3.62
CA LEU A 1149 13.11 17.63 4.70
C LEU A 1149 13.92 18.41 5.74
N THR A 1150 14.91 19.20 5.32
CA THR A 1150 15.82 19.89 6.26
C THR A 1150 15.09 20.90 7.15
N ARG A 1151 14.00 21.50 6.68
CA ARG A 1151 13.17 22.42 7.49
C ARG A 1151 12.42 21.70 8.61
N VAL A 1152 11.89 20.51 8.32
CA VAL A 1152 11.11 19.71 9.30
C VAL A 1152 12.00 19.04 10.33
N LEU A 1153 13.24 18.70 9.96
CA LEU A 1153 14.20 18.08 10.86
C LEU A 1153 14.80 19.06 11.87
N MET A 1154 14.90 18.61 13.12
CA MET A 1154 15.75 19.27 14.12
C MET A 1154 17.21 19.16 13.67
N HIS A 1155 17.91 20.30 13.64
CA HIS A 1155 19.25 20.43 13.06
C HIS A 1155 19.38 20.02 11.58
N GLY A 1156 18.30 20.04 10.79
CA GLY A 1156 18.30 19.54 9.41
C GLY A 1156 19.41 20.06 8.49
N PRO A 1157 19.70 21.38 8.41
CA PRO A 1157 20.82 21.88 7.60
C PRO A 1157 22.18 21.35 8.06
N LYS A 1158 22.41 21.24 9.37
CA LYS A 1158 23.64 20.67 9.94
C LYS A 1158 23.76 19.19 9.61
N SER A 1159 22.66 18.43 9.73
CA SER A 1159 22.60 17.02 9.33
C SER A 1159 22.92 16.85 7.85
N LYS A 1160 22.34 17.68 6.96
CA LYS A 1160 22.65 17.66 5.52
C LYS A 1160 24.12 17.95 5.26
N ALA A 1161 24.67 19.02 5.83
CA ALA A 1161 26.08 19.39 5.62
C ALA A 1161 27.04 18.27 6.06
N ASN A 1162 26.78 17.63 7.20
CA ASN A 1162 27.59 16.50 7.67
C ASN A 1162 27.48 15.28 6.75
N VAL A 1163 26.27 14.97 6.27
CA VAL A 1163 26.06 13.89 5.30
C VAL A 1163 26.75 14.20 3.97
N ASP A 1164 26.73 15.44 3.51
CA ASP A 1164 27.41 15.86 2.29
C ASP A 1164 28.93 15.63 2.41
N THR A 1165 29.53 15.99 3.55
CA THR A 1165 30.95 15.70 3.83
C THR A 1165 31.26 14.20 3.85
N ILE A 1166 30.39 13.39 4.45
CA ILE A 1166 30.58 11.93 4.50
C ILE A 1166 30.46 11.31 3.11
N ILE A 1167 29.49 11.76 2.30
CA ILE A 1167 29.32 11.29 0.92
C ILE A 1167 30.57 11.60 0.08
N GLU A 1168 31.19 12.78 0.25
CA GLU A 1168 32.45 13.11 -0.43
C GLU A 1168 33.58 12.17 -0.01
N ARG A 1169 33.70 11.86 1.27
CA ARG A 1169 34.71 10.89 1.76
C ARG A 1169 34.47 9.47 1.26
N CYS A 1170 33.23 9.12 0.92
CA CYS A 1170 32.88 7.82 0.35
C CYS A 1170 32.98 7.77 -1.18
N ALA A 1171 33.32 8.86 -1.87
CA ALA A 1171 33.23 8.98 -3.33
C ALA A 1171 33.97 7.89 -4.11
N GLY A 1172 35.09 7.37 -3.58
CA GLY A 1172 35.86 6.28 -4.20
C GLY A 1172 35.11 4.93 -4.24
N ALA A 1173 34.11 4.73 -3.38
CA ALA A 1173 33.20 3.59 -3.40
C ALA A 1173 31.82 3.93 -4.04
N GLY A 1174 31.61 5.18 -4.48
CA GLY A 1174 30.37 5.66 -5.10
C GLY A 1174 29.93 7.01 -4.54
N HIS A 1175 29.33 7.86 -5.39
CA HIS A 1175 28.90 9.21 -5.00
C HIS A 1175 27.39 9.41 -5.21
N LEU A 1176 26.64 9.44 -4.11
CA LEU A 1176 25.17 9.42 -4.16
C LEU A 1176 24.57 10.69 -4.78
N ARG A 1177 25.18 11.86 -4.56
CA ARG A 1177 24.71 13.11 -5.18
C ARG A 1177 24.95 13.14 -6.69
N ASP A 1178 26.04 12.52 -7.15
CA ASP A 1178 26.33 12.38 -8.59
C ASP A 1178 25.36 11.41 -9.25
N ASP A 1179 24.99 10.34 -8.57
CA ASP A 1179 23.95 9.40 -9.01
C ASP A 1179 22.62 10.13 -9.27
N ILE A 1180 22.18 10.97 -8.32
CA ILE A 1180 20.94 11.75 -8.47
C ILE A 1180 21.06 12.72 -9.65
N LEU A 1181 22.18 13.43 -9.76
CA LEU A 1181 22.42 14.38 -10.85
C LEU A 1181 22.45 13.69 -12.21
N HIS A 1182 23.09 12.52 -12.29
CA HIS A 1182 23.17 11.71 -13.51
C HIS A 1182 21.78 11.31 -13.99
N TYR A 1183 20.96 10.71 -13.13
CA TYR A 1183 19.60 10.31 -13.51
C TYR A 1183 18.69 11.51 -13.85
N SER A 1184 18.91 12.66 -13.21
CA SER A 1184 18.21 13.91 -13.58
C SER A 1184 18.55 14.35 -15.00
N LYS A 1185 19.85 14.37 -15.36
CA LYS A 1185 20.33 14.72 -16.70
C LYS A 1185 19.91 13.71 -17.77
N GLU A 1186 19.92 12.41 -17.45
CA GLU A 1186 19.46 11.40 -18.40
C GLU A 1186 17.95 11.51 -18.66
N LEU A 1187 17.16 11.89 -17.65
CA LEU A 1187 15.72 12.08 -17.80
C LEU A 1187 15.35 13.26 -18.73
N GLU A 1188 16.21 14.27 -18.81
CA GLU A 1188 16.09 15.39 -19.74
C GLU A 1188 16.36 14.98 -21.19
N LYS A 1189 17.20 13.97 -21.42
CA LYS A 1189 17.60 13.50 -22.77
C LYS A 1189 16.61 12.51 -23.40
N VAL A 1190 15.80 11.81 -22.60
CA VAL A 1190 14.89 10.78 -23.11
C VAL A 1190 13.68 11.40 -23.84
N PRO A 1191 13.41 11.03 -25.11
CA PRO A 1191 12.25 11.52 -25.86
C PRO A 1191 10.92 11.05 -25.26
N SER A 1192 9.84 11.79 -25.49
CA SER A 1192 8.54 11.55 -24.85
C SER A 1192 7.82 10.28 -25.29
N ASN A 1193 8.35 9.53 -26.25
CA ASN A 1193 7.74 8.31 -26.81
C ASN A 1193 8.28 7.00 -26.21
N ASP A 1194 9.32 7.06 -25.37
CA ASP A 1194 9.93 5.89 -24.71
C ASP A 1194 9.56 5.85 -23.21
N ASP A 1195 8.30 5.49 -22.94
CA ASP A 1195 7.73 5.47 -21.58
C ASP A 1195 8.43 4.47 -20.65
N GLU A 1196 8.92 3.34 -21.17
CA GLU A 1196 9.56 2.31 -20.34
C GLU A 1196 10.95 2.74 -19.84
N ASN A 1197 11.78 3.28 -20.73
CA ASN A 1197 13.10 3.79 -20.35
C ASN A 1197 12.98 5.00 -19.43
N ARG A 1198 12.05 5.92 -19.73
CA ARG A 1198 11.74 7.07 -18.88
C ARG A 1198 11.34 6.66 -17.47
N ALA A 1199 10.46 5.67 -17.34
CA ALA A 1199 10.04 5.14 -16.04
C ALA A 1199 11.19 4.47 -15.28
N TYR A 1200 12.11 3.79 -15.98
CA TYR A 1200 13.29 3.19 -15.36
C TYR A 1200 14.27 4.24 -14.79
N ILE A 1201 14.57 5.29 -15.56
CA ILE A 1201 15.47 6.37 -15.13
C ILE A 1201 14.89 7.12 -13.93
N MET A 1202 13.59 7.45 -13.97
CA MET A 1202 12.89 8.04 -12.83
C MET A 1202 12.97 7.16 -11.58
N ASP A 1203 12.70 5.85 -11.71
CA ASP A 1203 12.74 4.89 -10.61
C ASP A 1203 14.14 4.82 -9.96
N MET A 1204 15.20 4.77 -10.78
CA MET A 1204 16.57 4.73 -10.29
C MET A 1204 17.00 6.02 -9.60
N GLY A 1205 16.66 7.17 -10.17
CA GLY A 1205 16.98 8.45 -9.56
C GLY A 1205 16.21 8.69 -8.25
N VAL A 1206 14.93 8.34 -8.17
CA VAL A 1206 14.15 8.44 -6.92
C VAL A 1206 14.75 7.53 -5.84
N LYS A 1207 15.23 6.33 -6.18
CA LYS A 1207 15.94 5.46 -5.22
C LYS A 1207 17.25 6.07 -4.72
N ALA A 1208 17.99 6.76 -5.57
CA ALA A 1208 19.20 7.49 -5.14
C ALA A 1208 18.82 8.65 -4.20
N MET A 1209 17.80 9.43 -4.54
CA MET A 1209 17.29 10.52 -3.69
C MET A 1209 16.77 10.01 -2.35
N ARG A 1210 16.11 8.86 -2.32
CA ARG A 1210 15.63 8.23 -1.09
C ARG A 1210 16.76 7.80 -0.15
N ARG A 1211 17.86 7.27 -0.68
CA ARG A 1211 19.05 6.99 0.14
C ARG A 1211 19.62 8.26 0.75
N TYR A 1212 19.66 9.35 -0.01
CA TYR A 1212 20.16 10.64 0.47
C TYR A 1212 19.24 11.20 1.56
N PHE A 1213 17.92 11.12 1.34
CA PHE A 1213 16.90 11.41 2.34
C PHE A 1213 17.13 10.64 3.65
N PHE A 1214 17.35 9.33 3.59
CA PHE A 1214 17.58 8.52 4.79
C PHE A 1214 18.88 8.85 5.50
N LEU A 1215 19.98 9.16 4.79
CA LEU A 1215 21.22 9.60 5.45
C LEU A 1215 21.04 10.89 6.26
N ILE A 1216 20.40 11.91 5.66
CA ILE A 1216 20.11 13.19 6.32
C ILE A 1216 19.24 12.96 7.55
N THR A 1217 18.19 12.16 7.37
CA THR A 1217 17.23 11.85 8.42
C THR A 1217 17.85 11.04 9.56
N PHE A 1218 18.68 10.05 9.23
CA PHE A 1218 19.44 9.25 10.20
C PHE A 1218 20.41 10.12 10.99
N ARG A 1219 21.10 11.06 10.35
CA ARG A 1219 21.98 12.00 11.07
C ARG A 1219 21.21 12.90 12.02
N SER A 1220 20.02 13.38 11.65
CA SER A 1220 19.14 14.15 12.55
C SER A 1220 18.62 13.30 13.71
N TYR A 1221 18.27 12.03 13.45
CA TYR A 1221 17.92 11.05 14.47
C TYR A 1221 19.05 10.87 15.49
N LEU A 1222 20.31 10.74 15.05
CA LEU A 1222 21.48 10.60 15.94
C LEU A 1222 21.74 11.83 16.81
N TYR A 1223 21.30 13.02 16.41
CA TYR A 1223 21.31 14.21 17.28
C TYR A 1223 20.18 14.21 18.31
N SER A 1224 19.05 13.61 17.97
CA SER A 1224 17.81 13.70 18.76
C SER A 1224 17.67 12.58 19.78
N THR A 1225 18.22 11.40 19.50
CA THR A 1225 18.11 10.22 20.36
C THR A 1225 19.30 9.28 20.16
N SER A 1226 19.50 8.39 21.14
CA SER A 1226 20.48 7.32 21.03
C SER A 1226 19.83 6.04 20.46
N PRO A 1227 20.53 5.27 19.60
CA PRO A 1227 20.06 3.97 19.11
C PRO A 1227 19.76 2.93 20.18
N ILE A 1228 20.34 3.10 21.37
CA ILE A 1228 20.03 2.24 22.54
C ILE A 1228 18.58 2.47 23.01
N LYS A 1229 18.05 3.69 22.86
CA LYS A 1229 16.72 4.07 23.39
C LYS A 1229 15.58 3.76 22.42
N MET A 1230 15.79 3.95 21.12
CA MET A 1230 14.73 3.86 20.12
C MET A 1230 15.35 3.52 18.77
N LYS A 1231 14.80 2.56 18.02
CA LYS A 1231 15.25 2.23 16.66
C LYS A 1231 14.92 3.35 15.68
N PHE A 1232 15.71 3.47 14.61
CA PHE A 1232 15.47 4.47 13.56
C PHE A 1232 14.13 4.25 12.86
N THR A 1233 13.74 3.00 12.58
CA THR A 1233 12.44 2.68 11.98
C THR A 1233 11.28 3.16 12.85
N THR A 1234 11.33 2.89 14.15
CA THR A 1234 10.29 3.35 15.10
C THR A 1234 10.23 4.88 15.16
N TRP A 1235 11.39 5.54 15.09
CA TRP A 1235 11.47 7.00 15.08
C TRP A 1235 10.89 7.61 13.80
N MET A 1236 11.10 6.96 12.65
CA MET A 1236 10.47 7.32 11.37
C MET A 1236 8.96 7.10 11.40
N ASP A 1237 8.48 5.99 11.95
CA ASP A 1237 7.05 5.65 12.03
C ASP A 1237 6.27 6.63 12.92
N ALA A 1238 6.91 7.15 13.97
CA ALA A 1238 6.36 8.23 14.81
C ALA A 1238 6.29 9.60 14.06
N ARG A 1239 6.82 9.67 12.84
CA ARG A 1239 6.95 10.89 12.03
C ARG A 1239 6.28 10.75 10.65
N PRO A 1240 4.93 10.71 10.61
CA PRO A 1240 4.19 10.54 9.37
C PRO A 1240 4.50 11.60 8.30
N GLU A 1241 4.87 12.82 8.67
CA GLU A 1241 5.32 13.87 7.75
C GLU A 1241 6.61 13.49 7.03
N LEU A 1242 7.55 12.80 7.69
CA LEU A 1242 8.77 12.29 7.04
C LEU A 1242 8.42 11.14 6.09
N GLY A 1243 7.48 10.26 6.49
CA GLY A 1243 6.93 9.23 5.61
C GLY A 1243 6.27 9.83 4.37
N HIS A 1244 5.50 10.92 4.53
CA HIS A 1244 4.88 11.64 3.42
C HIS A 1244 5.91 12.23 2.47
N LEU A 1245 6.93 12.92 2.98
CA LEU A 1245 8.01 13.48 2.15
C LEU A 1245 8.77 12.37 1.41
N CYS A 1246 9.13 11.27 2.08
CA CYS A 1246 9.86 10.15 1.49
C CYS A 1246 9.06 9.40 0.38
N ASN A 1247 7.73 9.33 0.53
CA ASN A 1247 6.86 8.69 -0.46
C ASN A 1247 6.56 9.57 -1.68
N ASN A 1248 6.77 10.88 -1.57
CA ASN A 1248 6.50 11.84 -2.64
C ASN A 1248 7.76 12.43 -3.29
N LEU A 1249 8.93 11.86 -3.01
CA LEU A 1249 10.19 12.26 -3.64
C LEU A 1249 10.09 12.26 -5.16
N ARG A 1250 10.51 13.35 -5.79
CA ARG A 1250 10.55 13.50 -7.24
C ARG A 1250 11.91 13.99 -7.69
N ILE A 1251 12.28 13.57 -8.89
CA ILE A 1251 13.33 14.23 -9.66
C ILE A 1251 12.63 15.19 -10.61
N ASP A 1252 12.81 16.48 -10.35
CA ASP A 1252 12.30 17.54 -11.20
C ASP A 1252 13.02 17.54 -12.55
N LYS A 1253 12.32 17.99 -13.60
CA LYS A 1253 12.95 18.36 -14.87
C LYS A 1253 13.71 19.66 -14.71
#